data_AF-A0A6G2RXV1-F1
#
_entry.id   AF-A0A6G2RXV1-F1
#
_cell.length_a   1.000
_cell.length_b   1.000
_cell.length_c   1.000
_cell.angle_alpha   90.00
_cell.angle_beta   90.00
_cell.angle_gamma   90.00
#
_symmetry.space_group_name_H-M   'P 1'
#
loop_
_entity.id
_entity.type
_entity.pdbx_description
1 polymer ?
#
loop_
_entity_poly.entity_id
_entity_poly.type
_entity_poly.pdbx_seq_one_letter_code
_entity_poly.pdbx_strand_id
1 'polypeptide(L)'
;MSRNSARPEDGTGGPGHPHGPDAPTVTVIVPVHDTRRYLDRSLGSVFAQTLDPDRIEIIAVDDGSTDGSAAWLDEAAAAHPRLTVVHQPASGGAGRPRNVGLDRATGDYVFFLDSDDHLGPEALDRLTRMAEEHGSDIVYGRIVGTDGRGAPVDLRTTSPRVSVFDSPVYWSLAAYKLFRRSFVERHHLRFVEGRLLAEDLPFGIAALLRAGTVSVLADYDCYYLHGRADDSNASRQDMDWPAYLAYIDTVLAGLAAEVPPGPDRDKLMVRHFHGEILMPFAAPYLARDEAGRRAMREAARPLVDRYLTDRVSAALPPGLRLRAHCLRAGLDTELTDVVRADSAPGTAPAAGRPRIENGRAYAAYPHFRDPDHPLPDALYDLTDRIAVHQRLTGLQWVGGVLHLHGTATLRATGPVGADHVDLVLHRSGAHLRVPASLGPDDTWHAALDPATAAHGTPLADGIWGLKIAVAAEGDGADAGVDTGVDAGVDAAGLRREAWLVPEGGAPATDTTPRVVGHGPEGPTVAALFLSSPHGHLHLDLDHDGARRPLGTDLRGEAACTRTGRATVAARVTLPGCPADAGLQFVLRDATRCVALRTTVERGAGDRYRARSRLRSGPPGTWRVALRLTAGGLRRELPVRSADGRGPLTLTVPPAGADGKG
;
A
#
# COMPACT_ATOMS: atom_id res chain seq x y z
N MET A 1 -60.06 -25.94 -26.92
CA MET A 1 -59.83 -25.05 -25.75
C MET A 1 -58.88 -25.73 -24.80
N SER A 2 -57.96 -24.93 -24.25
CA SER A 2 -56.95 -25.21 -23.21
C SER A 2 -55.81 -26.17 -23.53
N ARG A 3 -54.65 -25.53 -23.66
CA ARG A 3 -53.31 -26.05 -23.87
C ARG A 3 -52.71 -26.52 -22.55
N ASN A 4 -51.96 -27.61 -22.66
CA ASN A 4 -51.02 -28.15 -21.69
C ASN A 4 -49.93 -27.12 -21.36
N SER A 5 -49.63 -26.91 -20.07
CA SER A 5 -48.45 -26.18 -19.63
C SER A 5 -47.25 -27.12 -19.58
N ALA A 6 -46.27 -26.85 -20.43
CA ALA A 6 -44.91 -27.36 -20.30
C ALA A 6 -43.99 -26.15 -20.17
N ARG A 7 -43.16 -26.17 -19.12
CA ARG A 7 -42.08 -25.20 -18.87
C ARG A 7 -41.19 -25.06 -20.11
N PRO A 8 -40.70 -23.86 -20.46
CA PRO A 8 -39.49 -23.76 -21.25
C PRO A 8 -38.26 -23.92 -20.35
N GLU A 9 -37.28 -24.60 -20.91
CA GLU A 9 -36.03 -25.05 -20.33
C GLU A 9 -35.09 -23.86 -20.05
N ASP A 10 -34.37 -23.96 -18.92
CA ASP A 10 -33.23 -23.11 -18.60
C ASP A 10 -32.12 -23.33 -19.64
N GLY A 11 -31.97 -22.37 -20.55
CA GLY A 11 -30.81 -22.25 -21.41
C GLY A 11 -29.65 -21.67 -20.61
N THR A 12 -28.64 -22.50 -20.32
CA THR A 12 -27.32 -22.07 -19.86
C THR A 12 -26.61 -21.28 -20.96
N GLY A 13 -26.83 -19.97 -21.00
CA GLY A 13 -26.01 -19.01 -21.75
C GLY A 13 -25.03 -18.31 -20.81
N GLY A 14 -23.73 -18.41 -21.08
CA GLY A 14 -22.71 -17.56 -20.44
C GLY A 14 -22.91 -16.06 -20.77
N PRO A 15 -22.12 -15.14 -20.19
CA PRO A 15 -22.28 -13.71 -20.41
C PRO A 15 -21.83 -13.36 -21.84
N GLY A 16 -22.75 -13.46 -22.80
CA GLY A 16 -22.53 -13.12 -24.20
C GLY A 16 -22.90 -11.66 -24.48
N HIS A 17 -22.03 -10.98 -25.23
CA HIS A 17 -22.19 -9.61 -25.74
C HIS A 17 -23.62 -9.28 -26.20
N PRO A 18 -24.20 -8.14 -25.80
CA PRO A 18 -25.53 -7.75 -26.26
C PRO A 18 -25.57 -7.22 -27.71
N HIS A 19 -24.44 -6.97 -28.37
CA HIS A 19 -24.39 -6.42 -29.74
C HIS A 19 -23.39 -7.14 -30.64
N GLY A 20 -23.63 -7.09 -31.96
CA GLY A 20 -22.84 -7.79 -32.98
C GLY A 20 -21.37 -7.33 -33.04
N PRO A 21 -20.52 -8.03 -33.81
CA PRO A 21 -19.06 -7.79 -33.86
C PRO A 21 -18.64 -6.36 -34.29
N ASP A 22 -19.58 -5.55 -34.78
CA ASP A 22 -19.33 -4.20 -35.33
C ASP A 22 -19.76 -3.06 -34.38
N ALA A 23 -20.22 -3.35 -33.16
CA ALA A 23 -20.63 -2.32 -32.20
C ALA A 23 -19.45 -1.85 -31.32
N PRO A 24 -19.31 -0.54 -31.04
CA PRO A 24 -18.25 -0.05 -30.17
C PRO A 24 -18.40 -0.64 -28.77
N THR A 25 -17.28 -0.99 -28.16
CA THR A 25 -17.26 -1.48 -26.77
C THR A 25 -17.25 -0.31 -25.79
N VAL A 26 -16.55 0.76 -26.14
CA VAL A 26 -16.47 1.95 -25.29
C VAL A 26 -16.70 3.22 -26.12
N THR A 27 -17.52 4.11 -25.58
CA THR A 27 -17.61 5.51 -26.03
C THR A 27 -16.77 6.39 -25.11
N VAL A 28 -15.78 7.08 -25.67
CA VAL A 28 -15.00 8.11 -24.97
C VAL A 28 -15.64 9.48 -25.21
N ILE A 29 -16.14 10.10 -24.15
CA ILE A 29 -16.78 11.42 -24.17
C ILE A 29 -15.76 12.47 -23.70
N VAL A 30 -15.51 13.47 -24.54
CA VAL A 30 -14.52 14.53 -24.29
C VAL A 30 -15.19 15.90 -24.29
N PRO A 31 -15.48 16.52 -23.13
CA PRO A 31 -15.93 17.90 -23.07
C PRO A 31 -14.75 18.84 -23.39
N VAL A 32 -14.94 19.78 -24.32
CA VAL A 32 -13.90 20.70 -24.79
C VAL A 32 -14.36 22.14 -24.62
N HIS A 33 -13.58 22.96 -23.91
CA HIS A 33 -13.76 24.40 -23.83
C HIS A 33 -12.41 25.08 -23.67
N ASP A 34 -11.96 25.82 -24.69
CA ASP A 34 -10.70 26.58 -24.68
C ASP A 34 -9.48 25.76 -24.21
N THR A 35 -9.28 24.60 -24.86
CA THR A 35 -8.21 23.65 -24.52
C THR A 35 -7.35 23.25 -25.71
N ARG A 36 -7.27 24.08 -26.75
CA ARG A 36 -6.60 23.77 -28.02
C ARG A 36 -5.19 23.25 -27.81
N ARG A 37 -4.43 23.86 -26.90
CA ARG A 37 -3.03 23.50 -26.59
C ARG A 37 -2.86 22.07 -26.04
N TYR A 38 -3.93 21.40 -25.64
CA TYR A 38 -3.89 20.06 -25.04
C TYR A 38 -4.49 18.96 -25.91
N LEU A 39 -5.32 19.32 -26.90
CA LEU A 39 -6.10 18.35 -27.69
C LEU A 39 -5.23 17.33 -28.42
N ASP A 40 -4.07 17.74 -28.93
CA ASP A 40 -3.13 16.83 -29.60
C ASP A 40 -2.67 15.70 -28.66
N ARG A 41 -2.46 15.99 -27.38
CA ARG A 41 -2.11 14.99 -26.35
C ARG A 41 -3.33 14.19 -25.91
N SER A 42 -4.42 14.88 -25.60
CA SER A 42 -5.63 14.27 -25.04
C SER A 42 -6.27 13.29 -26.01
N LEU A 43 -6.75 13.76 -27.17
CA LEU A 43 -7.38 12.91 -28.18
C LEU A 43 -6.35 12.01 -28.89
N GLY A 44 -5.09 12.47 -29.02
CA GLY A 44 -4.00 11.62 -29.51
C GLY A 44 -3.81 10.35 -28.67
N SER A 45 -3.97 10.44 -27.34
CA SER A 45 -3.91 9.26 -26.46
C SER A 45 -5.07 8.27 -26.67
N VAL A 46 -6.22 8.76 -27.10
CA VAL A 46 -7.39 7.91 -27.43
C VAL A 46 -7.18 7.24 -28.79
N PHE A 47 -6.67 7.97 -29.79
CA PHE A 47 -6.36 7.42 -31.10
C PHE A 47 -5.26 6.35 -31.07
N ALA A 48 -4.35 6.44 -30.09
CA ALA A 48 -3.23 5.52 -29.91
C ALA A 48 -3.52 4.34 -28.97
N GLN A 49 -4.78 4.12 -28.56
CA GLN A 49 -5.13 3.00 -27.68
C GLN A 49 -4.85 1.65 -28.34
N THR A 50 -4.48 0.66 -27.52
CA THR A 50 -4.25 -0.72 -27.99
C THR A 50 -5.53 -1.52 -28.20
N LEU A 51 -6.65 -1.09 -27.61
CA LEU A 51 -7.96 -1.66 -27.91
C LEU A 51 -8.24 -1.46 -29.40
N ASP A 52 -8.82 -2.49 -30.05
CA ASP A 52 -9.17 -2.44 -31.46
C ASP A 52 -9.88 -1.11 -31.75
N PRO A 53 -9.32 -0.27 -32.64
CA PRO A 53 -9.85 1.05 -32.82
C PRO A 53 -11.32 1.04 -33.30
N ASP A 54 -11.79 0.00 -33.99
CA ASP A 54 -13.21 -0.14 -34.40
C ASP A 54 -14.16 -0.44 -33.22
N ARG A 55 -13.60 -0.79 -32.05
CA ARG A 55 -14.33 -0.92 -30.79
C ARG A 55 -14.37 0.37 -29.97
N ILE A 56 -13.84 1.48 -30.49
CA ILE A 56 -13.78 2.78 -29.80
C ILE A 56 -14.62 3.82 -30.57
N GLU A 57 -15.67 4.33 -29.93
CA GLU A 57 -16.39 5.52 -30.37
C GLU A 57 -15.85 6.75 -29.62
N ILE A 58 -15.68 7.89 -30.29
CA ILE A 58 -15.20 9.12 -29.66
C ILE A 58 -16.19 10.24 -29.93
N ILE A 59 -16.67 10.89 -28.87
CA ILE A 59 -17.59 12.03 -28.96
C ILE A 59 -16.94 13.22 -28.27
N ALA A 60 -16.44 14.17 -29.07
CA ALA A 60 -15.96 15.45 -28.57
C ALA A 60 -17.09 16.47 -28.61
N VAL A 61 -17.36 17.12 -27.47
CA VAL A 61 -18.38 18.16 -27.38
C VAL A 61 -17.72 19.49 -27.10
N ASP A 62 -17.65 20.34 -28.12
CA ASP A 62 -17.15 21.71 -28.04
C ASP A 62 -18.21 22.63 -27.40
N ASP A 63 -17.91 23.10 -26.20
CA ASP A 63 -18.76 23.95 -25.37
C ASP A 63 -18.49 25.44 -25.66
N GLY A 64 -18.51 25.81 -26.94
CA GLY A 64 -18.39 27.19 -27.38
C GLY A 64 -16.98 27.77 -27.26
N SER A 65 -15.96 27.02 -27.66
CA SER A 65 -14.57 27.47 -27.61
C SER A 65 -14.30 28.65 -28.55
N THR A 66 -13.32 29.48 -28.18
CA THR A 66 -12.85 30.67 -28.90
C THR A 66 -11.35 30.63 -29.22
N ASP A 67 -10.62 29.65 -28.71
CA ASP A 67 -9.16 29.51 -28.84
C ASP A 67 -8.68 28.71 -30.07
N GLY A 68 -9.60 28.36 -30.98
CA GLY A 68 -9.33 27.50 -32.14
C GLY A 68 -9.52 26.00 -31.88
N SER A 69 -9.98 25.59 -30.70
CA SER A 69 -10.33 24.18 -30.41
C SER A 69 -11.37 23.63 -31.39
N ALA A 70 -12.42 24.40 -31.70
CA ALA A 70 -13.48 23.99 -32.61
C ALA A 70 -12.96 23.63 -34.02
N ALA A 71 -12.14 24.51 -34.61
CA ALA A 71 -11.56 24.27 -35.94
C ALA A 71 -10.63 23.05 -35.95
N TRP A 72 -9.83 22.86 -34.90
CA TRP A 72 -8.98 21.68 -34.78
C TRP A 72 -9.80 20.38 -34.67
N LEU A 73 -10.92 20.41 -33.93
CA LEU A 73 -11.81 19.26 -33.81
C LEU A 73 -12.43 18.88 -35.15
N ASP A 74 -12.85 19.86 -35.96
CA ASP A 74 -13.38 19.62 -37.31
C ASP A 74 -12.33 18.98 -38.23
N GLU A 75 -11.09 19.48 -38.20
CA GLU A 75 -9.96 18.90 -38.95
C GLU A 75 -9.65 17.47 -38.48
N ALA A 76 -9.65 17.22 -37.17
CA ALA A 76 -9.41 15.91 -36.60
C ALA A 76 -10.53 14.92 -36.96
N ALA A 77 -11.80 15.34 -36.96
CA ALA A 77 -12.93 14.50 -37.34
C ALA A 77 -12.88 14.08 -38.81
N ALA A 78 -12.37 14.94 -39.69
CA ALA A 78 -12.14 14.59 -41.09
C ALA A 78 -11.06 13.51 -41.27
N ALA A 79 -10.06 13.46 -40.38
CA ALA A 79 -8.99 12.45 -40.40
C ALA A 79 -9.33 11.17 -39.63
N HIS A 80 -10.26 11.23 -38.67
CA HIS A 80 -10.61 10.14 -37.78
C HIS A 80 -12.12 9.83 -37.84
N PRO A 81 -12.56 8.87 -38.67
CA PRO A 81 -13.98 8.59 -38.90
C PRO A 81 -14.82 8.20 -37.67
N ARG A 82 -14.17 7.86 -36.56
CA ARG A 82 -14.82 7.49 -35.29
C ARG A 82 -14.94 8.65 -34.31
N LEU A 83 -14.40 9.81 -34.64
CA LEU A 83 -14.56 11.05 -33.89
C LEU A 83 -15.81 11.78 -34.40
N THR A 84 -16.82 11.86 -33.55
CA THR A 84 -17.98 12.73 -33.74
C THR A 84 -17.77 14.02 -32.96
N VAL A 85 -17.92 15.16 -33.62
CA VAL A 85 -17.84 16.48 -33.00
C VAL A 85 -19.23 17.08 -32.88
N VAL A 86 -19.55 17.62 -31.70
CA VAL A 86 -20.80 18.32 -31.42
C VAL A 86 -20.46 19.71 -30.89
N HIS A 87 -20.97 20.74 -31.56
CA HIS A 87 -20.80 22.12 -31.08
C HIS A 87 -22.06 22.59 -30.35
N GLN A 88 -21.85 23.31 -29.25
CA GLN A 88 -22.92 23.99 -28.52
C GLN A 88 -22.45 25.36 -28.00
N PRO A 89 -23.37 26.27 -27.66
CA PRO A 89 -23.01 27.48 -26.93
C PRO A 89 -22.47 27.16 -25.54
N ALA A 90 -21.52 27.97 -25.07
CA ALA A 90 -20.88 27.81 -23.77
C ALA A 90 -21.89 27.63 -22.63
N SER A 91 -21.73 26.55 -21.87
CA SER A 91 -22.69 26.12 -20.86
C SER A 91 -22.29 26.46 -19.42
N GLY A 92 -21.06 26.94 -19.22
CA GLY A 92 -20.55 27.33 -17.91
C GLY A 92 -19.95 26.19 -17.07
N GLY A 93 -19.73 25.01 -17.66
CA GLY A 93 -19.05 23.88 -17.01
C GLY A 93 -19.13 22.58 -17.82
N ALA A 94 -18.45 21.52 -17.36
CA ALA A 94 -18.35 20.26 -18.11
C ALA A 94 -19.63 19.40 -18.08
N GLY A 95 -20.62 19.73 -17.24
CA GLY A 95 -21.81 18.89 -17.04
C GLY A 95 -22.68 18.74 -18.30
N ARG A 96 -23.03 19.86 -18.96
CA ARG A 96 -23.83 19.83 -20.19
C ARG A 96 -23.13 19.10 -21.35
N PRO A 97 -21.86 19.41 -21.71
CA PRO A 97 -21.19 18.68 -22.78
C PRO A 97 -21.07 17.17 -22.48
N ARG A 98 -20.85 16.77 -21.23
CA ARG A 98 -20.89 15.35 -20.84
C ARG A 98 -22.28 14.72 -21.02
N ASN A 99 -23.36 15.41 -20.65
CA ASN A 99 -24.74 14.93 -20.88
C ASN A 99 -25.06 14.79 -22.38
N VAL A 100 -24.65 15.75 -23.20
CA VAL A 100 -24.80 15.74 -24.67
C VAL A 100 -24.04 14.58 -25.31
N GLY A 101 -22.86 14.26 -24.79
CA GLY A 101 -22.11 13.06 -25.17
C GLY A 101 -22.81 11.77 -24.74
N LEU A 102 -23.31 11.70 -23.50
CA LEU A 102 -24.06 10.55 -23.00
C LEU A 102 -25.30 10.24 -23.85
N ASP A 103 -26.02 11.27 -24.33
CA ASP A 103 -27.20 11.09 -25.18
C ASP A 103 -26.89 10.47 -26.55
N ARG A 104 -25.63 10.52 -26.98
CA ARG A 104 -25.17 10.04 -28.29
C ARG A 104 -24.34 8.77 -28.19
N ALA A 105 -23.92 8.37 -26.99
CA ALA A 105 -23.04 7.24 -26.77
C ALA A 105 -23.72 5.92 -27.16
N THR A 106 -23.03 5.12 -27.97
CA THR A 106 -23.54 3.82 -28.43
C THR A 106 -22.81 2.63 -27.82
N GLY A 107 -21.61 2.83 -27.27
CA GLY A 107 -20.78 1.77 -26.71
C GLY A 107 -21.35 1.10 -25.47
N ASP A 108 -21.01 -0.17 -25.22
CA ASP A 108 -21.46 -0.91 -24.03
C ASP A 108 -21.03 -0.21 -22.71
N TYR A 109 -19.89 0.48 -22.77
CA TYR A 109 -19.35 1.31 -21.71
C TYR A 109 -19.15 2.76 -22.17
N VAL A 110 -19.14 3.68 -21.21
CA VAL A 110 -18.77 5.08 -21.42
C VAL A 110 -17.58 5.43 -20.54
N PHE A 111 -16.65 6.21 -21.09
CA PHE A 111 -15.51 6.77 -20.37
C PHE A 111 -15.48 8.29 -20.60
N PHE A 112 -15.30 9.07 -19.54
CA PHE A 112 -15.16 10.53 -19.64
C PHE A 112 -13.69 10.92 -19.57
N LEU A 113 -13.19 11.60 -20.59
CA LEU A 113 -11.81 12.11 -20.63
C LEU A 113 -11.86 13.64 -20.67
N ASP A 114 -11.28 14.31 -19.68
CA ASP A 114 -11.16 15.76 -19.73
C ASP A 114 -10.12 16.17 -20.80
N SER A 115 -10.40 17.25 -21.55
CA SER A 115 -9.63 17.61 -22.76
C SER A 115 -8.19 18.08 -22.50
N ASP A 116 -7.82 18.31 -21.24
CA ASP A 116 -6.46 18.62 -20.79
C ASP A 116 -5.70 17.44 -20.20
N ASP A 117 -6.35 16.29 -20.04
CA ASP A 117 -5.79 15.05 -19.53
C ASP A 117 -5.51 14.04 -20.65
N HIS A 118 -4.93 12.88 -20.31
CA HIS A 118 -4.72 11.82 -21.29
C HIS A 118 -4.76 10.40 -20.67
N LEU A 119 -4.94 9.40 -21.53
CA LEU A 119 -5.00 7.98 -21.16
C LEU A 119 -3.66 7.27 -21.32
N GLY A 120 -3.43 6.26 -20.48
CA GLY A 120 -2.36 5.28 -20.71
C GLY A 120 -2.65 4.43 -21.96
N PRO A 121 -1.63 3.95 -22.70
CA PRO A 121 -1.82 3.28 -23.98
C PRO A 121 -2.76 2.06 -23.98
N GLU A 122 -2.80 1.30 -22.89
CA GLU A 122 -3.63 0.10 -22.73
C GLU A 122 -4.85 0.34 -21.82
N ALA A 123 -5.14 1.60 -21.48
CA ALA A 123 -6.14 1.92 -20.47
C ALA A 123 -7.54 1.39 -20.85
N LEU A 124 -8.01 1.65 -22.07
CA LEU A 124 -9.35 1.22 -22.48
C LEU A 124 -9.47 -0.30 -22.59
N ASP A 125 -8.46 -1.00 -23.10
CA ASP A 125 -8.45 -2.47 -23.18
C ASP A 125 -8.51 -3.09 -21.78
N ARG A 126 -7.64 -2.64 -20.86
CA ARG A 126 -7.58 -3.21 -19.51
C ARG A 126 -8.82 -2.90 -18.68
N LEU A 127 -9.35 -1.67 -18.78
CA LEU A 127 -10.56 -1.27 -18.06
C LEU A 127 -11.79 -2.04 -18.55
N THR A 128 -11.96 -2.20 -19.87
CA THR A 128 -13.09 -2.95 -20.43
C THR A 128 -13.00 -4.43 -20.09
N ARG A 129 -11.82 -5.04 -20.17
CA ARG A 129 -11.60 -6.42 -19.72
C ARG A 129 -11.95 -6.64 -18.25
N MET A 130 -11.52 -5.72 -17.37
CA MET A 130 -11.88 -5.78 -15.94
C MET A 130 -13.39 -5.73 -15.74
N ALA A 131 -14.09 -4.88 -16.48
CA ALA A 131 -15.54 -4.77 -16.40
C ALA A 131 -16.25 -6.02 -16.91
N GLU A 132 -15.81 -6.58 -18.04
CA GLU A 132 -16.38 -7.79 -18.63
C GLU A 132 -16.17 -9.03 -17.74
N GLU A 133 -14.95 -9.20 -17.20
CA GLU A 133 -14.58 -10.35 -16.36
C GLU A 133 -15.37 -10.40 -15.05
N HIS A 134 -15.71 -9.24 -14.48
CA HIS A 134 -16.35 -9.15 -13.16
C HIS A 134 -17.79 -8.62 -13.19
N GLY A 135 -18.32 -8.33 -14.39
CA GLY A 135 -19.66 -7.77 -14.55
C GLY A 135 -19.81 -6.40 -13.89
N SER A 136 -18.76 -5.58 -13.94
CA SER A 136 -18.70 -4.30 -13.23
C SER A 136 -19.59 -3.24 -13.86
N ASP A 137 -20.31 -2.51 -13.02
CA ASP A 137 -21.03 -1.30 -13.44
C ASP A 137 -20.07 -0.10 -13.50
N ILE A 138 -19.03 -0.10 -12.67
CA ILE A 138 -18.01 0.94 -12.59
C ILE A 138 -16.63 0.31 -12.44
N VAL A 139 -15.65 0.79 -13.22
CA VAL A 139 -14.23 0.43 -13.04
C VAL A 139 -13.40 1.69 -12.81
N TYR A 140 -12.70 1.72 -11.69
CA TYR A 140 -11.68 2.71 -11.39
C TYR A 140 -10.35 2.25 -11.95
N GLY A 141 -9.74 3.06 -12.83
CA GLY A 141 -8.33 2.91 -13.17
C GLY A 141 -7.44 3.70 -12.21
N ARG A 142 -6.17 3.32 -12.10
CA ARG A 142 -5.18 4.11 -11.38
C ARG A 142 -5.04 5.47 -12.05
N ILE A 143 -5.08 6.51 -11.22
CA ILE A 143 -4.92 7.91 -11.64
C ILE A 143 -3.53 8.36 -11.23
N VAL A 144 -2.77 8.91 -12.18
CA VAL A 144 -1.45 9.49 -11.96
C VAL A 144 -1.58 11.00 -12.02
N GLY A 145 -1.13 11.67 -10.97
CA GLY A 145 -1.00 13.12 -10.96
C GLY A 145 0.26 13.58 -11.69
N THR A 146 0.13 14.53 -12.60
CA THR A 146 1.22 15.08 -13.43
C THR A 146 1.23 16.60 -13.36
N ASP A 147 2.36 17.24 -13.65
CA ASP A 147 2.51 18.70 -13.72
C ASP A 147 2.04 19.44 -12.46
N GLY A 148 2.44 18.93 -11.29
CA GLY A 148 2.13 19.54 -9.99
C GLY A 148 0.70 19.33 -9.50
N ARG A 149 -0.12 18.55 -10.22
CA ARG A 149 -1.44 18.11 -9.73
C ARG A 149 -1.33 16.73 -9.11
N GLY A 150 -1.77 16.58 -7.86
CA GLY A 150 -1.86 15.27 -7.20
C GLY A 150 -3.07 14.47 -7.70
N ALA A 151 -2.94 13.15 -7.72
CA ALA A 151 -4.10 12.27 -7.90
C ALA A 151 -5.08 12.46 -6.71
N PRO A 152 -6.41 12.45 -6.95
CA PRO A 152 -7.40 12.70 -5.90
C PRO A 152 -7.49 11.56 -4.88
N VAL A 153 -7.08 10.36 -5.27
CA VAL A 153 -7.12 9.15 -4.45
C VAL A 153 -5.95 8.24 -4.83
N ASP A 154 -5.34 7.63 -3.82
CA ASP A 154 -4.27 6.65 -3.99
C ASP A 154 -4.86 5.24 -4.04
N LEU A 155 -5.10 4.73 -5.25
CA LEU A 155 -5.55 3.35 -5.47
C LEU A 155 -4.33 2.45 -5.65
N ARG A 156 -4.08 1.58 -4.67
CA ARG A 156 -2.87 0.75 -4.60
C ARG A 156 -3.09 -0.72 -4.89
N THR A 157 -4.33 -1.19 -4.85
CA THR A 157 -4.65 -2.62 -4.91
C THR A 157 -5.72 -2.89 -5.96
N THR A 158 -5.37 -3.71 -6.98
CA THR A 158 -6.35 -4.22 -7.94
C THR A 158 -7.34 -5.11 -7.22
N SER A 159 -8.63 -4.82 -7.34
CA SER A 159 -9.70 -5.49 -6.62
C SER A 159 -10.91 -5.73 -7.54
N PRO A 160 -11.39 -6.98 -7.69
CA PRO A 160 -12.53 -7.30 -8.53
C PRO A 160 -13.84 -6.71 -7.99
N ARG A 161 -13.94 -6.48 -6.68
CA ARG A 161 -15.09 -5.86 -6.04
C ARG A 161 -14.66 -5.06 -4.82
N VAL A 162 -15.20 -3.86 -4.67
CA VAL A 162 -14.99 -3.00 -3.49
C VAL A 162 -16.31 -2.47 -2.93
N SER A 163 -16.35 -2.23 -1.62
CA SER A 163 -17.45 -1.54 -0.93
C SER A 163 -17.28 -0.03 -1.05
N VAL A 164 -18.33 0.71 -1.42
CA VAL A 164 -18.31 2.18 -1.42
C VAL A 164 -17.99 2.77 -0.04
N PHE A 165 -18.36 2.07 1.03
CA PHE A 165 -18.19 2.56 2.40
C PHE A 165 -16.81 2.27 2.99
N ASP A 166 -16.14 1.21 2.52
CA ASP A 166 -14.90 0.71 3.14
C ASP A 166 -13.69 0.77 2.21
N SER A 167 -13.87 1.33 1.00
CA SER A 167 -12.82 1.50 0.01
C SER A 167 -12.56 2.98 -0.27
N PRO A 168 -11.33 3.36 -0.64
CA PRO A 168 -11.01 4.73 -1.00
C PRO A 168 -11.73 5.25 -2.24
N VAL A 169 -12.45 4.41 -3.00
CA VAL A 169 -13.14 4.82 -4.25
C VAL A 169 -14.07 6.03 -4.08
N TYR A 170 -14.75 6.16 -2.94
CA TYR A 170 -15.64 7.31 -2.69
C TYR A 170 -14.90 8.65 -2.57
N TRP A 171 -13.58 8.63 -2.34
CA TRP A 171 -12.77 9.84 -2.33
C TRP A 171 -12.51 10.43 -3.72
N SER A 172 -12.84 9.71 -4.80
CA SER A 172 -12.83 10.23 -6.17
C SER A 172 -14.20 10.09 -6.84
N LEU A 173 -15.00 11.14 -6.73
CA LEU A 173 -16.33 11.23 -7.37
C LEU A 173 -16.30 11.74 -8.81
N ALA A 174 -15.11 12.03 -9.33
CA ALA A 174 -14.92 12.60 -10.67
C ALA A 174 -15.36 11.65 -11.80
N ALA A 175 -15.53 12.18 -13.01
CA ALA A 175 -16.08 11.41 -14.12
C ALA A 175 -15.07 10.47 -14.83
N TYR A 176 -13.76 10.62 -14.65
CA TYR A 176 -12.73 9.87 -15.42
C TYR A 176 -12.56 8.40 -15.03
N LYS A 177 -13.62 7.61 -15.27
CA LYS A 177 -13.76 6.19 -14.95
C LYS A 177 -14.55 5.53 -16.07
N LEU A 178 -14.50 4.19 -16.12
CA LEU A 178 -15.35 3.42 -17.01
C LEU A 178 -16.69 3.15 -16.32
N PHE A 179 -17.80 3.47 -16.98
CA PHE A 179 -19.16 3.17 -16.52
C PHE A 179 -19.87 2.30 -17.55
N ARG A 180 -20.61 1.30 -17.09
CA ARG A 180 -21.49 0.52 -17.97
C ARG A 180 -22.65 1.41 -18.44
N ARG A 181 -22.83 1.58 -19.75
CA ARG A 181 -23.83 2.50 -20.32
C ARG A 181 -25.25 2.13 -19.88
N SER A 182 -25.62 0.85 -19.99
CA SER A 182 -26.94 0.38 -19.56
C SER A 182 -27.23 0.60 -18.07
N PHE A 183 -26.20 0.66 -17.22
CA PHE A 183 -26.34 1.04 -15.82
C PHE A 183 -26.61 2.54 -15.67
N VAL A 184 -25.84 3.39 -16.38
CA VAL A 184 -26.04 4.84 -16.44
C VAL A 184 -27.48 5.19 -16.87
N GLU A 185 -27.96 4.54 -17.93
CA GLU A 185 -29.31 4.74 -18.47
C GLU A 185 -30.41 4.28 -17.48
N ARG A 186 -30.28 3.06 -16.94
CA ARG A 186 -31.25 2.48 -15.99
C ARG A 186 -31.45 3.33 -14.75
N HIS A 187 -30.40 3.99 -14.26
CA HIS A 187 -30.45 4.83 -13.07
C HIS A 187 -30.57 6.32 -13.38
N HIS A 188 -30.75 6.68 -14.65
CA HIS A 188 -30.87 8.06 -15.13
C HIS A 188 -29.75 8.98 -14.60
N LEU A 189 -28.52 8.49 -14.58
CA LEU A 189 -27.39 9.24 -14.04
C LEU A 189 -27.02 10.38 -15.00
N ARG A 190 -27.09 11.62 -14.51
CA ARG A 190 -26.80 12.84 -15.28
C ARG A 190 -25.95 13.81 -14.47
N PHE A 191 -25.13 14.59 -15.17
CA PHE A 191 -24.37 15.68 -14.58
C PHE A 191 -25.26 16.89 -14.36
N VAL A 192 -24.95 17.69 -13.34
CA VAL A 192 -25.61 18.98 -13.13
C VAL A 192 -25.10 19.97 -14.17
N GLU A 193 -26.01 20.70 -14.81
CA GLU A 193 -25.66 21.70 -15.83
C GLU A 193 -25.52 23.10 -15.23
N GLY A 194 -24.76 23.97 -15.90
CA GLY A 194 -24.60 25.37 -15.48
C GLY A 194 -23.74 25.60 -14.24
N ARG A 195 -22.93 24.60 -13.83
CA ARG A 195 -22.04 24.67 -12.68
C ARG A 195 -20.60 24.42 -13.10
N LEU A 196 -19.69 25.28 -12.64
CA LEU A 196 -18.26 25.17 -12.90
C LEU A 196 -17.55 24.18 -11.97
N LEU A 197 -18.05 24.00 -10.75
CA LEU A 197 -17.52 23.07 -9.77
C LEU A 197 -18.61 22.17 -9.19
N ALA A 198 -18.18 20.97 -8.79
CA ALA A 198 -19.00 19.98 -8.11
C ALA A 198 -20.24 19.55 -8.92
N GLU A 199 -20.20 19.72 -10.24
CA GLU A 199 -21.23 19.30 -11.18
C GLU A 199 -21.30 17.77 -11.33
N ASP A 200 -20.17 17.11 -11.04
CA ASP A 200 -19.97 15.67 -11.05
C ASP A 200 -20.39 14.98 -9.75
N LEU A 201 -20.48 15.70 -8.62
CA LEU A 201 -20.78 15.08 -7.32
C LEU A 201 -22.10 14.30 -7.34
N PRO A 202 -23.25 14.85 -7.79
CA PRO A 202 -24.50 14.09 -7.79
C PRO A 202 -24.43 12.84 -8.65
N PHE A 203 -23.78 12.93 -9.82
CA PHE A 203 -23.55 11.78 -10.71
C PHE A 203 -22.70 10.72 -10.00
N GLY A 204 -21.53 11.08 -9.48
CA GLY A 204 -20.59 10.15 -8.85
C GLY A 204 -21.14 9.50 -7.58
N ILE A 205 -21.84 10.27 -6.74
CA ILE A 205 -22.48 9.76 -5.51
C ILE A 205 -23.56 8.74 -5.89
N ALA A 206 -24.50 9.12 -6.76
CA ALA A 206 -25.58 8.22 -7.16
C ALA A 206 -25.04 6.98 -7.89
N ALA A 207 -24.02 7.13 -8.74
CA ALA A 207 -23.38 6.01 -9.42
C ALA A 207 -22.81 5.00 -8.42
N LEU A 208 -22.01 5.46 -7.45
CA LEU A 208 -21.38 4.57 -6.47
C LEU A 208 -22.39 3.92 -5.52
N LEU A 209 -23.43 4.64 -5.10
CA LEU A 209 -24.46 4.10 -4.19
C LEU A 209 -25.36 3.07 -4.86
N ARG A 210 -25.56 3.17 -6.19
CA ARG A 210 -26.49 2.32 -6.94
C ARG A 210 -25.81 1.20 -7.73
N ALA A 211 -24.49 1.25 -7.88
CA ALA A 211 -23.72 0.21 -8.57
C ALA A 211 -23.83 -1.14 -7.85
N GLY A 212 -24.08 -2.21 -8.62
CA GLY A 212 -24.07 -3.57 -8.10
C GLY A 212 -22.64 -4.12 -7.95
N THR A 213 -21.73 -3.75 -8.86
CA THR A 213 -20.30 -4.10 -8.73
C THR A 213 -19.42 -2.92 -9.15
N VAL A 214 -18.52 -2.52 -8.23
CA VAL A 214 -17.45 -1.55 -8.46
C VAL A 214 -16.11 -2.27 -8.36
N SER A 215 -15.27 -2.10 -9.37
CA SER A 215 -13.94 -2.70 -9.45
C SER A 215 -12.83 -1.66 -9.50
N VAL A 216 -11.63 -2.04 -9.09
CA VAL A 216 -10.44 -1.19 -9.10
C VAL A 216 -9.32 -1.90 -9.84
N LEU A 217 -8.73 -1.25 -10.83
CA LEU A 217 -7.52 -1.65 -11.55
C LEU A 217 -6.38 -0.71 -11.13
N ALA A 218 -5.44 -1.21 -10.30
CA ALA A 218 -4.40 -0.38 -9.67
C ALA A 218 -2.96 -0.73 -10.08
N ASP A 219 -2.79 -1.78 -10.89
CA ASP A 219 -1.50 -2.29 -11.36
C ASP A 219 -1.07 -1.73 -12.74
N TYR A 220 -1.85 -0.79 -13.28
CA TYR A 220 -1.57 -0.08 -14.52
C TYR A 220 -2.02 1.38 -14.42
N ASP A 221 -1.19 2.31 -14.89
CA ASP A 221 -1.51 3.74 -14.93
C ASP A 221 -2.50 4.01 -16.07
N CYS A 222 -3.78 4.21 -15.73
CA CYS A 222 -4.85 4.35 -16.71
C CYS A 222 -5.08 5.79 -17.16
N TYR A 223 -5.01 6.74 -16.23
CA TYR A 223 -5.40 8.13 -16.45
C TYR A 223 -4.36 9.08 -15.87
N TYR A 224 -3.92 10.05 -16.68
CA TYR A 224 -2.94 11.05 -16.28
C TYR A 224 -3.64 12.40 -16.12
N LEU A 225 -3.73 12.86 -14.88
CA LEU A 225 -4.39 14.09 -14.45
C LEU A 225 -3.36 15.23 -14.41
N HIS A 226 -3.51 16.23 -15.27
CA HIS A 226 -2.56 17.33 -15.42
C HIS A 226 -2.95 18.58 -14.63
N GLY A 227 -1.96 19.23 -14.04
CA GLY A 227 -2.05 20.62 -13.61
C GLY A 227 -1.86 21.56 -14.79
N ARG A 228 -2.62 22.67 -14.85
CA ARG A 228 -2.39 23.74 -15.82
C ARG A 228 -1.40 24.75 -15.26
N ALA A 229 -0.43 25.16 -16.07
CA ALA A 229 0.61 26.12 -15.67
C ALA A 229 0.07 27.55 -15.45
N ASP A 230 -1.09 27.88 -16.03
CA ASP A 230 -1.75 29.18 -15.91
C ASP A 230 -2.86 29.22 -14.85
N ASP A 231 -2.98 28.17 -14.05
CA ASP A 231 -3.97 28.03 -12.98
C ASP A 231 -5.44 28.12 -13.42
N SER A 232 -5.70 28.01 -14.74
CA SER A 232 -7.05 28.07 -15.34
C SER A 232 -7.92 26.83 -15.07
N ASN A 233 -7.49 25.91 -14.21
CA ASN A 233 -8.32 24.78 -13.80
C ASN A 233 -9.60 25.31 -13.13
N ALA A 234 -10.77 24.79 -13.54
CA ALA A 234 -12.07 25.15 -12.94
C ALA A 234 -12.06 25.04 -11.40
N SER A 235 -11.34 24.04 -10.86
CA SER A 235 -11.18 23.81 -9.42
C SER A 235 -10.31 24.81 -8.68
N ARG A 236 -9.74 25.81 -9.36
CA ARG A 236 -8.87 26.84 -8.78
C ARG A 236 -9.41 28.27 -8.98
N GLN A 237 -10.57 28.42 -9.59
CA GLN A 237 -11.22 29.72 -9.81
C GLN A 237 -11.97 30.18 -8.55
N ASP A 238 -11.95 31.49 -8.25
CA ASP A 238 -12.81 32.06 -7.21
C ASP A 238 -14.27 32.13 -7.69
N MET A 239 -15.22 32.01 -6.76
CA MET A 239 -16.64 31.98 -7.07
C MET A 239 -17.50 32.47 -5.92
N ASP A 240 -18.81 32.48 -6.15
CA ASP A 240 -19.81 32.69 -5.11
C ASP A 240 -19.85 31.48 -4.17
N TRP A 241 -18.99 31.49 -3.15
CA TRP A 241 -18.92 30.41 -2.16
C TRP A 241 -20.21 30.23 -1.35
N PRO A 242 -20.94 31.28 -0.94
CA PRO A 242 -22.28 31.09 -0.37
C PRO A 242 -23.22 30.30 -1.28
N ALA A 243 -23.30 30.65 -2.57
CA ALA A 243 -24.13 29.91 -3.53
C ALA A 243 -23.62 28.49 -3.79
N TYR A 244 -22.29 28.28 -3.75
CA TYR A 244 -21.68 26.96 -3.80
C TYR A 244 -22.07 26.10 -2.58
N LEU A 245 -21.92 26.61 -1.36
CA LEU A 245 -22.27 25.88 -0.13
C LEU A 245 -23.78 25.56 -0.07
N ALA A 246 -24.65 26.46 -0.52
CA ALA A 246 -26.08 26.19 -0.65
C ALA A 246 -26.37 25.05 -1.65
N TYR A 247 -25.62 25.00 -2.76
CA TYR A 247 -25.70 23.89 -3.71
C TYR A 247 -25.21 22.59 -3.07
N ILE A 248 -24.09 22.60 -2.34
CA ILE A 248 -23.60 21.43 -1.62
C ILE A 248 -24.64 20.91 -0.62
N ASP A 249 -25.41 21.76 0.06
CA ASP A 249 -26.50 21.29 0.93
C ASP A 249 -27.55 20.49 0.16
N THR A 250 -27.88 20.92 -1.06
CA THR A 250 -28.78 20.16 -1.94
C THR A 250 -28.19 18.80 -2.32
N VAL A 251 -26.89 18.73 -2.64
CA VAL A 251 -26.19 17.47 -2.95
C VAL A 251 -26.22 16.53 -1.76
N LEU A 252 -25.89 17.02 -0.56
CA LEU A 252 -25.85 16.21 0.66
C LEU A 252 -27.23 15.78 1.14
N ALA A 253 -28.27 16.58 0.89
CA ALA A 253 -29.66 16.16 1.11
C ALA A 253 -30.02 14.95 0.24
N GLY A 254 -29.58 14.92 -1.03
CA GLY A 254 -29.74 13.76 -1.91
C GLY A 254 -29.02 12.52 -1.39
N LEU A 255 -27.75 12.66 -0.97
CA LEU A 255 -27.00 11.57 -0.33
C LEU A 255 -27.72 11.06 0.92
N ALA A 256 -28.15 11.95 1.81
CA ALA A 256 -28.80 11.60 3.06
C ALA A 256 -30.19 10.96 2.87
N ALA A 257 -30.83 11.16 1.72
CA ALA A 257 -32.06 10.48 1.36
C ALA A 257 -31.83 9.01 0.93
N GLU A 258 -30.66 8.69 0.36
CA GLU A 258 -30.29 7.32 -0.03
C GLU A 258 -29.59 6.55 1.08
N VAL A 259 -28.83 7.23 1.95
CA VAL A 259 -28.09 6.60 3.06
C VAL A 259 -28.62 7.12 4.40
N PRO A 260 -29.30 6.28 5.21
CA PRO A 260 -29.87 6.72 6.48
C PRO A 260 -28.79 7.11 7.50
N PRO A 261 -29.15 7.85 8.57
CA PRO A 261 -28.24 8.14 9.67
C PRO A 261 -27.58 6.88 10.23
N GLY A 262 -26.25 6.88 10.30
CA GLY A 262 -25.47 5.76 10.83
C GLY A 262 -24.00 5.79 10.39
N PRO A 263 -23.22 4.78 10.79
CA PRO A 263 -21.80 4.65 10.50
C PRO A 263 -21.43 4.86 9.03
N ASP A 264 -22.21 4.31 8.12
CA ASP A 264 -21.90 4.36 6.69
C ASP A 264 -22.12 5.76 6.11
N ARG A 265 -23.20 6.45 6.49
CA ARG A 265 -23.38 7.86 6.12
C ARG A 265 -22.26 8.72 6.68
N ASP A 266 -21.87 8.50 7.93
CA ASP A 266 -20.77 9.26 8.55
C ASP A 266 -19.46 9.09 7.75
N LYS A 267 -19.12 7.86 7.33
CA LYS A 267 -17.92 7.61 6.48
C LYS A 267 -17.95 8.44 5.20
N LEU A 268 -19.10 8.51 4.52
CA LEU A 268 -19.25 9.32 3.30
C LEU A 268 -19.19 10.82 3.60
N MET A 269 -19.81 11.28 4.68
CA MET A 269 -19.84 12.69 5.08
C MET A 269 -18.44 13.22 5.41
N VAL A 270 -17.54 12.40 5.97
CA VAL A 270 -16.15 12.81 6.23
C VAL A 270 -15.48 13.38 4.98
N ARG A 271 -15.71 12.77 3.82
CA ARG A 271 -15.18 13.25 2.53
C ARG A 271 -15.73 14.63 2.17
N HIS A 272 -17.03 14.86 2.40
CA HIS A 272 -17.67 16.14 2.07
C HIS A 272 -17.35 17.25 3.05
N PHE A 273 -17.17 16.92 4.33
CA PHE A 273 -16.59 17.85 5.30
C PHE A 273 -15.16 18.20 4.91
N HIS A 274 -14.35 17.20 4.53
CA HIS A 274 -12.99 17.44 4.11
C HIS A 274 -12.92 18.34 2.87
N GLY A 275 -13.60 17.97 1.79
CA GLY A 275 -13.54 18.66 0.49
C GLY A 275 -14.43 19.89 0.41
N GLU A 276 -15.73 19.70 0.22
CA GLU A 276 -16.65 20.76 -0.19
C GLU A 276 -16.98 21.77 0.90
N ILE A 277 -17.10 21.33 2.16
CA ILE A 277 -17.58 22.20 3.25
C ILE A 277 -16.43 23.01 3.83
N LEU A 278 -15.31 22.37 4.20
CA LEU A 278 -14.26 23.01 5.01
C LEU A 278 -13.04 23.48 4.22
N MET A 279 -12.78 22.97 3.01
CA MET A 279 -11.69 23.53 2.20
C MET A 279 -11.90 24.99 1.78
N PRO A 280 -13.12 25.46 1.45
CA PRO A 280 -13.34 26.87 1.12
C PRO A 280 -12.91 27.83 2.23
N PHE A 281 -12.92 27.37 3.49
CA PHE A 281 -12.38 28.07 4.65
C PHE A 281 -10.84 28.00 4.69
N ALA A 282 -10.21 28.55 3.66
CA ALA A 282 -8.76 28.66 3.46
C ALA A 282 -8.43 30.05 2.88
N ALA A 283 -7.52 30.13 1.91
CA ALA A 283 -7.20 31.36 1.19
C ALA A 283 -8.44 32.11 0.63
N PRO A 284 -9.46 31.45 0.03
CA PRO A 284 -10.66 32.15 -0.43
C PRO A 284 -11.42 32.84 0.70
N TYR A 285 -11.55 32.20 1.86
CA TYR A 285 -12.18 32.81 3.02
C TYR A 285 -11.37 34.00 3.55
N LEU A 286 -10.04 33.88 3.66
CA LEU A 286 -9.19 34.98 4.15
C LEU A 286 -9.10 36.18 3.20
N ALA A 287 -9.28 35.95 1.88
CA ALA A 287 -9.29 37.02 0.89
C ALA A 287 -10.53 37.93 0.96
N ARG A 288 -11.56 37.53 1.73
CA ARG A 288 -12.83 38.26 1.84
C ARG A 288 -12.83 39.25 3.00
N ASP A 289 -13.58 40.33 2.83
CA ASP A 289 -13.91 41.26 3.91
C ASP A 289 -14.81 40.58 4.96
N GLU A 290 -15.14 41.29 6.05
CA GLU A 290 -15.94 40.70 7.12
C GLU A 290 -17.37 40.33 6.68
N ALA A 291 -17.97 41.10 5.76
CA ALA A 291 -19.30 40.80 5.25
C ALA A 291 -19.29 39.50 4.42
N GLY A 292 -18.31 39.34 3.52
CA GLY A 292 -18.13 38.13 2.73
C GLY A 292 -17.77 36.91 3.58
N ARG A 293 -16.90 37.08 4.58
CA ARG A 293 -16.57 36.00 5.54
C ARG A 293 -17.81 35.58 6.34
N ARG A 294 -18.62 36.53 6.82
CA ARG A 294 -19.89 36.23 7.49
C ARG A 294 -20.83 35.44 6.59
N ALA A 295 -21.05 35.88 5.35
CA ALA A 295 -21.92 35.19 4.41
C ALA A 295 -21.48 33.73 4.16
N MET A 296 -20.18 33.47 4.05
CA MET A 296 -19.67 32.10 3.95
C MET A 296 -19.96 31.26 5.21
N ARG A 297 -19.75 31.82 6.41
CA ARG A 297 -20.05 31.13 7.68
C ARG A 297 -21.53 30.81 7.81
N GLU A 298 -22.40 31.75 7.46
CA GLU A 298 -23.86 31.58 7.48
C GLU A 298 -24.31 30.50 6.50
N ALA A 299 -23.74 30.45 5.29
CA ALA A 299 -24.04 29.40 4.31
C ALA A 299 -23.55 28.00 4.74
N ALA A 300 -22.44 27.92 5.48
CA ALA A 300 -21.90 26.65 5.98
C ALA A 300 -22.62 26.12 7.24
N ARG A 301 -23.26 26.99 8.02
CA ARG A 301 -23.85 26.64 9.33
C ARG A 301 -24.91 25.52 9.25
N PRO A 302 -25.87 25.52 8.30
CA PRO A 302 -26.84 24.44 8.18
C PRO A 302 -26.21 23.08 7.89
N LEU A 303 -25.11 23.05 7.14
CA LEU A 303 -24.38 21.83 6.79
C LEU A 303 -23.73 21.22 8.04
N VAL A 304 -23.04 22.03 8.85
CA VAL A 304 -22.42 21.55 10.08
C VAL A 304 -23.45 21.16 11.13
N ASP A 305 -24.53 21.92 11.28
CA ASP A 305 -25.60 21.61 12.25
C ASP A 305 -26.30 20.27 11.94
N ARG A 306 -26.49 19.97 10.65
CA ARG A 306 -27.22 18.78 10.20
C ARG A 306 -26.34 17.53 10.13
N TYR A 307 -25.08 17.67 9.71
CA TYR A 307 -24.26 16.52 9.32
C TYR A 307 -22.97 16.32 10.14
N LEU A 308 -22.57 17.26 11.00
CA LEU A 308 -21.37 17.10 11.84
C LEU A 308 -21.66 16.25 13.09
N THR A 309 -21.66 14.92 12.91
CA THR A 309 -21.70 13.98 14.02
C THR A 309 -20.34 13.88 14.73
N ASP A 310 -20.31 13.33 15.94
CA ASP A 310 -19.05 13.11 16.67
C ASP A 310 -18.10 12.19 15.90
N ARG A 311 -18.63 11.20 15.16
CA ARG A 311 -17.84 10.29 14.33
C ARG A 311 -17.22 11.04 13.14
N VAL A 312 -18.00 11.89 12.47
CA VAL A 312 -17.48 12.73 11.37
C VAL A 312 -16.38 13.67 11.91
N SER A 313 -16.65 14.35 13.02
CA SER A 313 -15.68 15.25 13.67
C SER A 313 -14.38 14.54 14.07
N ALA A 314 -14.46 13.38 14.71
CA ALA A 314 -13.27 12.59 15.09
C ALA A 314 -12.45 12.13 13.88
N ALA A 315 -13.12 11.79 12.77
CA ALA A 315 -12.49 11.36 11.53
C ALA A 315 -11.85 12.51 10.71
N LEU A 316 -12.14 13.78 11.03
CA LEU A 316 -11.44 14.93 10.44
C LEU A 316 -10.05 15.16 11.07
N PRO A 317 -9.05 15.61 10.30
CA PRO A 317 -7.78 16.09 10.85
C PRO A 317 -8.01 17.32 11.75
N PRO A 318 -7.14 17.59 12.75
CA PRO A 318 -7.38 18.62 13.76
C PRO A 318 -7.75 20.01 13.21
N GLY A 319 -7.05 20.52 12.19
CA GLY A 319 -7.38 21.82 11.59
C GLY A 319 -8.81 21.88 11.05
N LEU A 320 -9.23 20.87 10.29
CA LEU A 320 -10.62 20.80 9.78
C LEU A 320 -11.63 20.55 10.91
N ARG A 321 -11.28 19.74 11.91
CA ARG A 321 -12.10 19.49 13.09
C ARG A 321 -12.37 20.78 13.88
N LEU A 322 -11.34 21.60 14.09
CA LEU A 322 -11.41 22.91 14.71
C LEU A 322 -12.29 23.85 13.89
N ARG A 323 -12.06 23.97 12.57
CA ARG A 323 -12.92 24.78 11.67
C ARG A 323 -14.39 24.40 11.77
N ALA A 324 -14.69 23.10 11.72
CA ALA A 324 -16.06 22.58 11.81
C ALA A 324 -16.70 22.91 13.16
N HIS A 325 -15.95 22.77 14.26
CA HIS A 325 -16.42 23.14 15.59
C HIS A 325 -16.72 24.64 15.68
N CYS A 326 -15.79 25.50 15.23
CA CYS A 326 -15.95 26.94 15.28
C CYS A 326 -17.15 27.41 14.45
N LEU A 327 -17.38 26.83 13.27
CA LEU A 327 -18.57 27.10 12.46
C LEU A 327 -19.86 26.77 13.20
N ARG A 328 -19.93 25.60 13.83
CA ARG A 328 -21.11 25.15 14.60
C ARG A 328 -21.35 26.04 15.82
N ALA A 329 -20.29 26.39 16.54
CA ALA A 329 -20.36 27.19 17.77
C ALA A 329 -20.46 28.71 17.53
N GLY A 330 -20.22 29.20 16.32
CA GLY A 330 -20.16 30.64 16.02
C GLY A 330 -18.91 31.34 16.58
N LEU A 331 -17.79 30.63 16.64
CA LEU A 331 -16.49 31.13 17.11
C LEU A 331 -15.70 31.73 15.94
N ASP A 332 -16.12 32.91 15.50
CA ASP A 332 -15.66 33.53 14.25
C ASP A 332 -14.18 33.96 14.28
N THR A 333 -13.71 34.44 15.43
CA THR A 333 -12.32 34.84 15.66
C THR A 333 -11.41 33.62 15.59
N GLU A 334 -11.73 32.58 16.35
CA GLU A 334 -11.02 31.32 16.44
C GLU A 334 -10.99 30.60 15.10
N LEU A 335 -12.12 30.57 14.37
CA LEU A 335 -12.16 30.05 13.01
C LEU A 335 -11.13 30.77 12.13
N THR A 336 -11.09 32.10 12.18
CA THR A 336 -10.18 32.90 11.35
C THR A 336 -8.71 32.63 11.72
N ASP A 337 -8.39 32.49 13.00
CA ASP A 337 -7.04 32.20 13.46
C ASP A 337 -6.57 30.79 13.09
N VAL A 338 -7.46 29.78 13.20
CA VAL A 338 -7.18 28.41 12.72
C VAL A 338 -6.93 28.41 11.22
N VAL A 339 -7.74 29.13 10.43
CA VAL A 339 -7.57 29.22 8.98
C VAL A 339 -6.27 29.94 8.59
N ARG A 340 -5.87 30.98 9.34
CA ARG A 340 -4.57 31.65 9.17
C ARG A 340 -3.40 30.74 9.49
N ALA A 341 -3.48 29.97 10.58
CA ALA A 341 -2.47 28.99 10.93
C ALA A 341 -2.24 28.02 9.77
N ASP A 342 -3.32 27.51 9.14
CA ASP A 342 -3.24 26.61 7.98
C ASP A 342 -2.69 27.24 6.70
N SER A 343 -2.76 28.57 6.55
CA SER A 343 -2.41 29.28 5.32
C SER A 343 -1.02 29.93 5.37
N ALA A 344 -0.27 29.79 6.47
CA ALA A 344 1.04 30.40 6.64
C ALA A 344 2.11 29.74 5.72
N PRO A 345 2.85 30.51 4.89
CA PRO A 345 3.90 29.95 4.05
C PRO A 345 5.04 29.34 4.88
N GLY A 346 5.52 28.15 4.50
CA GLY A 346 6.78 27.58 5.02
C GLY A 346 6.67 26.62 6.22
N THR A 347 5.46 26.23 6.63
CA THR A 347 5.25 25.22 7.67
C THR A 347 4.39 24.09 7.11
N ALA A 348 5.04 23.02 6.68
CA ALA A 348 4.38 21.72 6.57
C ALA A 348 4.82 20.89 7.80
N PRO A 349 3.91 20.56 8.72
CA PRO A 349 2.51 20.98 8.77
C PRO A 349 2.38 22.38 9.37
N ALA A 350 1.31 23.09 9.05
CA ALA A 350 1.13 24.49 9.42
C ALA A 350 0.93 24.72 10.94
N ALA A 351 0.67 23.63 11.67
CA ALA A 351 0.85 23.53 13.10
C ALA A 351 2.28 23.02 13.35
N GLY A 352 3.07 23.71 14.19
CA GLY A 352 4.42 23.28 14.57
C GLY A 352 4.50 21.88 15.21
N ARG A 353 5.64 21.53 15.84
CA ARG A 353 5.79 20.23 16.53
C ARG A 353 4.58 19.99 17.46
N PRO A 354 3.88 18.85 17.36
CA PRO A 354 2.76 18.55 18.24
C PRO A 354 3.17 18.60 19.70
N ARG A 355 2.26 19.05 20.56
CA ARG A 355 2.48 18.99 22.00
C ARG A 355 2.24 17.58 22.50
N ILE A 356 3.20 17.00 23.21
CA ILE A 356 3.11 15.63 23.72
C ILE A 356 3.05 15.67 25.23
N GLU A 357 2.02 15.09 25.83
CA GLU A 357 1.88 14.98 27.28
C GLU A 357 0.97 13.79 27.61
N ASN A 358 1.30 13.04 28.67
CA ASN A 358 0.47 11.94 29.17
C ASN A 358 0.12 10.89 28.11
N GLY A 359 1.06 10.51 27.25
CA GLY A 359 0.83 9.51 26.19
C GLY A 359 -0.01 10.01 25.01
N ARG A 360 -0.38 11.29 24.99
CA ARG A 360 -1.21 11.92 23.96
C ARG A 360 -0.45 12.99 23.21
N ALA A 361 -0.85 13.20 21.96
CA ALA A 361 -0.30 14.25 21.11
C ALA A 361 -1.40 15.18 20.62
N TYR A 362 -1.20 16.48 20.81
CA TYR A 362 -2.12 17.53 20.41
C TYR A 362 -1.48 18.39 19.31
N ALA A 363 -2.23 18.65 18.25
CA ALA A 363 -1.77 19.51 17.17
C ALA A 363 -1.56 20.95 17.67
N ALA A 364 -0.45 21.56 17.24
CA ALA A 364 -0.06 22.91 17.63
C ALA A 364 -0.85 24.01 16.89
N TYR A 365 -2.17 24.02 17.06
CA TYR A 365 -3.04 25.11 16.58
C TYR A 365 -3.18 26.21 17.66
N PRO A 366 -3.58 27.44 17.26
CA PRO A 366 -3.90 28.52 18.19
C PRO A 366 -4.96 28.09 19.22
N HIS A 367 -5.02 28.80 20.35
CA HIS A 367 -6.10 28.68 21.35
C HIS A 367 -6.15 27.34 22.11
N PHE A 368 -5.11 26.50 22.03
CA PHE A 368 -5.04 25.27 22.84
C PHE A 368 -4.93 25.60 24.33
N ARG A 369 -5.98 25.24 25.10
CA ARG A 369 -6.15 25.51 26.54
C ARG A 369 -6.05 26.99 26.92
N ASP A 370 -6.38 27.88 25.99
CA ASP A 370 -6.50 29.30 26.29
C ASP A 370 -7.83 29.54 27.05
N PRO A 371 -7.81 30.10 28.27
CA PRO A 371 -9.04 30.33 29.04
C PRO A 371 -10.02 31.30 28.37
N ASP A 372 -9.55 32.18 27.48
CA ASP A 372 -10.40 33.13 26.77
C ASP A 372 -11.06 32.52 25.51
N HIS A 373 -10.61 31.33 25.09
CA HIS A 373 -11.08 30.64 23.90
C HIS A 373 -11.48 29.18 24.23
N PRO A 374 -12.77 28.88 24.45
CA PRO A 374 -13.23 27.63 25.03
C PRO A 374 -13.24 26.44 24.04
N LEU A 375 -12.09 26.11 23.45
CA LEU A 375 -11.92 25.00 22.51
C LEU A 375 -11.48 23.73 23.24
N PRO A 376 -12.27 22.63 23.20
CA PRO A 376 -11.90 21.38 23.87
C PRO A 376 -10.61 20.73 23.35
N ASP A 377 -9.80 20.16 24.23
CA ASP A 377 -8.56 19.41 23.90
C ASP A 377 -8.77 18.32 22.85
N ALA A 378 -9.93 17.66 22.86
CA ALA A 378 -10.29 16.62 21.89
C ALA A 378 -10.29 17.13 20.44
N LEU A 379 -10.46 18.44 20.21
CA LEU A 379 -10.36 19.02 18.87
C LEU A 379 -8.92 19.01 18.33
N TYR A 380 -7.93 19.05 19.22
CA TYR A 380 -6.51 19.07 18.89
C TYR A 380 -5.90 17.67 18.86
N ASP A 381 -6.57 16.66 19.43
CA ASP A 381 -6.03 15.31 19.55
C ASP A 381 -5.70 14.70 18.18
N LEU A 382 -4.41 14.35 18.05
CA LEU A 382 -3.76 13.76 16.89
C LEU A 382 -3.11 12.41 17.24
N THR A 383 -3.26 11.93 18.48
CA THR A 383 -2.64 10.73 19.05
C THR A 383 -2.78 9.51 18.13
N ASP A 384 -4.00 9.19 17.69
CA ASP A 384 -4.27 8.00 16.86
C ASP A 384 -3.91 8.19 15.38
N ARG A 385 -3.49 9.40 14.99
CA ARG A 385 -3.04 9.73 13.63
C ARG A 385 -1.52 9.72 13.50
N ILE A 386 -0.79 9.56 14.60
CA ILE A 386 0.67 9.42 14.58
C ILE A 386 1.01 7.97 14.25
N ALA A 387 1.67 7.79 13.11
CA ALA A 387 2.19 6.50 12.66
C ALA A 387 3.72 6.50 12.67
N VAL A 388 4.29 5.31 12.79
CA VAL A 388 5.72 5.10 12.55
C VAL A 388 5.94 5.07 11.03
N HIS A 389 6.81 5.94 10.54
CA HIS A 389 7.35 5.84 9.19
C HIS A 389 8.76 5.28 9.29
N GLN A 390 8.98 4.10 8.71
CA GLN A 390 10.27 3.41 8.78
C GLN A 390 10.69 2.84 7.43
N ARG A 391 12.01 2.76 7.21
CA ARG A 391 12.62 2.01 6.11
C ARG A 391 13.75 1.16 6.67
N LEU A 392 13.68 -0.15 6.47
CA LEU A 392 14.80 -1.04 6.74
C LEU A 392 15.70 -1.08 5.49
N THR A 393 16.83 -0.38 5.56
CA THR A 393 17.72 -0.18 4.41
C THR A 393 18.85 -1.20 4.35
N GLY A 394 19.14 -1.87 5.46
CA GLY A 394 20.07 -2.99 5.45
C GLY A 394 19.98 -3.87 6.68
N LEU A 395 20.40 -5.11 6.47
CA LEU A 395 20.53 -6.13 7.50
C LEU A 395 21.72 -7.02 7.13
N GLN A 396 22.49 -7.41 8.14
CA GLN A 396 23.66 -8.25 7.96
C GLN A 396 23.96 -9.06 9.23
N TRP A 397 24.31 -10.33 9.07
CA TRP A 397 24.90 -11.10 10.16
C TRP A 397 26.41 -10.86 10.26
N VAL A 398 26.87 -10.42 11.43
CA VAL A 398 28.29 -10.34 11.81
C VAL A 398 28.54 -11.36 12.90
N GLY A 399 29.18 -12.48 12.54
CA GLY A 399 29.29 -13.63 13.43
C GLY A 399 27.90 -14.20 13.76
N GLY A 400 27.55 -14.22 15.05
CA GLY A 400 26.24 -14.66 15.55
C GLY A 400 25.25 -13.53 15.80
N VAL A 401 25.61 -12.27 15.53
CA VAL A 401 24.81 -11.08 15.83
C VAL A 401 24.19 -10.53 14.54
N LEU A 402 22.89 -10.28 14.56
CA LEU A 402 22.17 -9.65 13.45
C LEU A 402 22.20 -8.14 13.62
N HIS A 403 22.89 -7.46 12.71
CA HIS A 403 22.89 -6.00 12.64
C HIS A 403 21.81 -5.53 11.68
N LEU A 404 20.96 -4.63 12.13
CA LEU A 404 19.91 -3.99 11.32
C LEU A 404 20.12 -2.48 11.33
N HIS A 405 19.91 -1.85 10.19
CA HIS A 405 19.91 -0.39 10.10
C HIS A 405 18.85 0.14 9.14
N GLY A 406 18.38 1.35 9.42
CA GLY A 406 17.29 1.94 8.67
C GLY A 406 17.05 3.39 9.07
N THR A 407 15.89 3.91 8.65
CA THR A 407 15.34 5.16 9.18
C THR A 407 14.03 4.88 9.90
N ALA A 408 13.72 5.63 10.96
CA ALA A 408 12.47 5.50 11.69
C ALA A 408 12.10 6.82 12.38
N THR A 409 10.87 7.27 12.18
CA THR A 409 10.39 8.54 12.75
C THR A 409 8.88 8.52 12.97
N LEU A 410 8.38 9.25 13.97
CA LEU A 410 6.95 9.44 14.17
C LEU A 410 6.46 10.57 13.24
N ARG A 411 5.39 10.30 12.50
CA ARG A 411 4.79 11.25 11.55
C ARG A 411 3.28 11.30 11.67
N ALA A 412 2.75 12.48 11.42
CA ALA A 412 1.34 12.75 11.18
C ALA A 412 1.19 13.51 9.87
N THR A 413 0.61 14.73 9.90
CA THR A 413 0.65 15.69 8.78
C THR A 413 2.05 16.28 8.55
N GLY A 414 3.00 16.03 9.46
CA GLY A 414 4.42 16.34 9.32
C GLY A 414 5.25 15.66 10.42
N PRO A 415 6.54 16.02 10.57
CA PRO A 415 7.44 15.31 11.47
C PRO A 415 7.09 15.61 12.94
N VAL A 416 6.92 14.54 13.72
CA VAL A 416 6.87 14.60 15.19
C VAL A 416 8.28 14.42 15.76
N GLY A 417 9.07 13.57 15.10
CA GLY A 417 10.46 13.26 15.44
C GLY A 417 10.62 11.84 15.97
N ALA A 418 11.86 11.50 16.34
CA ALA A 418 12.21 10.32 17.08
C ALA A 418 13.26 10.72 18.12
N ASP A 419 12.95 10.51 19.40
CA ASP A 419 13.90 10.76 20.49
C ASP A 419 14.54 9.43 20.94
N HIS A 420 13.80 8.32 20.80
CA HIS A 420 14.28 6.99 21.14
C HIS A 420 13.74 5.92 20.18
N VAL A 421 14.56 4.91 19.88
CA VAL A 421 14.21 3.80 19.00
C VAL A 421 14.65 2.47 19.60
N ASP A 422 13.74 1.49 19.62
CA ASP A 422 14.02 0.11 20.02
C ASP A 422 13.65 -0.86 18.89
N LEU A 423 14.45 -1.90 18.70
CA LEU A 423 14.01 -3.10 18.00
C LEU A 423 13.14 -3.92 18.97
N VAL A 424 11.96 -4.32 18.51
CA VAL A 424 11.00 -5.11 19.30
C VAL A 424 10.90 -6.52 18.72
N LEU A 425 11.16 -7.51 19.57
CA LEU A 425 10.97 -8.93 19.28
C LEU A 425 9.59 -9.36 19.77
N HIS A 426 8.74 -9.75 18.84
CA HIS A 426 7.34 -10.07 19.09
C HIS A 426 7.08 -11.57 18.92
N ARG A 427 6.58 -12.22 19.97
CA ARG A 427 6.06 -13.59 19.94
C ARG A 427 4.78 -13.67 20.78
N SER A 428 3.91 -14.63 20.50
CA SER A 428 2.74 -14.89 21.36
C SER A 428 3.20 -15.10 22.82
N GLY A 429 2.74 -14.21 23.71
CA GLY A 429 3.09 -14.23 25.14
C GLY A 429 4.46 -13.64 25.51
N ALA A 430 5.25 -13.10 24.57
CA ALA A 430 6.54 -12.49 24.85
C ALA A 430 6.83 -11.26 23.97
N HIS A 431 7.29 -10.19 24.62
CA HIS A 431 7.74 -8.94 24.00
C HIS A 431 9.08 -8.56 24.61
N LEU A 432 10.13 -8.50 23.78
CA LEU A 432 11.47 -8.11 24.22
C LEU A 432 11.94 -6.90 23.44
N ARG A 433 12.72 -6.04 24.08
CA ARG A 433 13.28 -4.83 23.48
C ARG A 433 14.79 -4.91 23.41
N VAL A 434 15.33 -4.54 22.26
CA VAL A 434 16.75 -4.39 22.02
C VAL A 434 16.99 -2.91 21.67
N PRO A 435 17.72 -2.16 22.51
CA PRO A 435 17.99 -0.75 22.26
C PRO A 435 18.66 -0.54 20.90
N ALA A 436 18.21 0.48 20.16
CA ALA A 436 18.87 0.92 18.94
C ALA A 436 19.57 2.27 19.18
N SER A 437 20.72 2.47 18.56
CA SER A 437 21.35 3.80 18.49
C SER A 437 20.64 4.62 17.42
N LEU A 438 20.20 5.84 17.75
CA LEU A 438 19.59 6.80 16.83
C LEU A 438 20.58 7.93 16.50
N GLY A 439 20.74 8.20 15.22
CA GLY A 439 21.54 9.29 14.66
C GLY A 439 20.71 10.51 14.27
N PRO A 440 21.37 11.62 13.87
CA PRO A 440 20.73 12.92 13.65
C PRO A 440 19.75 12.97 12.45
N ASP A 441 19.85 12.02 11.51
CA ASP A 441 19.02 11.95 10.31
C ASP A 441 17.91 10.89 10.41
N ASP A 442 17.35 10.69 11.61
CA ASP A 442 16.41 9.61 11.94
C ASP A 442 16.97 8.19 11.64
N THR A 443 18.29 8.08 11.47
CA THR A 443 18.97 6.81 11.13
C THR A 443 19.18 5.99 12.39
N TRP A 444 18.72 4.74 12.38
CA TRP A 444 18.88 3.85 13.54
C TRP A 444 19.72 2.63 13.19
N HIS A 445 20.41 2.11 14.20
CA HIS A 445 21.15 0.86 14.12
C HIS A 445 20.90 0.02 15.38
N ALA A 446 20.54 -1.25 15.20
CA ALA A 446 20.33 -2.21 16.28
C ALA A 446 21.19 -3.45 16.05
N ALA A 447 21.74 -4.00 17.13
CA ALA A 447 22.48 -5.26 17.13
C ALA A 447 21.72 -6.30 17.95
N LEU A 448 21.12 -7.28 17.28
CA LEU A 448 20.36 -8.36 17.88
C LEU A 448 21.25 -9.60 18.00
N ASP A 449 21.66 -9.94 19.22
CA ASP A 449 22.34 -11.20 19.52
C ASP A 449 21.33 -12.21 20.09
N PRO A 450 20.93 -13.26 19.34
CA PRO A 450 20.00 -14.27 19.83
C PRO A 450 20.45 -14.99 21.11
N ALA A 451 21.76 -14.98 21.43
CA ALA A 451 22.28 -15.62 22.64
C ALA A 451 22.09 -14.78 23.91
N THR A 452 21.80 -13.48 23.79
CA THR A 452 21.72 -12.55 24.93
C THR A 452 20.50 -11.61 24.89
N ALA A 453 19.73 -11.59 23.80
CA ALA A 453 18.65 -10.63 23.59
C ALA A 453 17.45 -10.76 24.55
N ALA A 454 17.32 -11.84 25.33
CA ALA A 454 16.35 -11.92 26.43
C ALA A 454 17.00 -11.49 27.75
N HIS A 455 17.27 -10.19 27.90
CA HIS A 455 17.83 -9.61 29.14
C HIS A 455 19.14 -10.28 29.61
N GLY A 456 20.03 -10.60 28.67
CA GLY A 456 21.29 -11.30 28.94
C GLY A 456 21.20 -12.83 28.83
N THR A 457 20.03 -13.38 28.49
CA THR A 457 19.82 -14.82 28.26
C THR A 457 19.44 -15.12 26.79
N PRO A 458 19.58 -16.38 26.34
CA PRO A 458 19.22 -16.77 24.97
C PRO A 458 17.72 -16.63 24.68
N LEU A 459 17.40 -16.28 23.42
CA LEU A 459 16.03 -16.28 22.92
C LEU A 459 15.49 -17.71 22.80
N ALA A 460 14.25 -17.92 23.25
CA ALA A 460 13.59 -19.22 23.16
C ALA A 460 13.33 -19.67 21.71
N ASP A 461 13.30 -21.00 21.50
CA ASP A 461 13.01 -21.64 20.23
C ASP A 461 11.68 -21.20 19.62
N GLY A 462 11.69 -20.85 18.33
CA GLY A 462 10.49 -20.50 17.58
C GLY A 462 10.66 -19.28 16.69
N ILE A 463 9.53 -18.77 16.21
CA ILE A 463 9.46 -17.63 15.30
C ILE A 463 9.22 -16.34 16.10
N TRP A 464 10.10 -15.37 15.88
CA TRP A 464 10.04 -14.03 16.43
C TRP A 464 9.77 -13.04 15.31
N GLY A 465 8.68 -12.27 15.45
CA GLY A 465 8.38 -11.14 14.60
C GLY A 465 9.27 -9.95 14.94
N LEU A 466 9.82 -9.26 13.93
CA LEU A 466 10.65 -8.08 14.15
C LEU A 466 9.85 -6.80 13.89
N LYS A 467 9.78 -5.96 14.91
CA LYS A 467 9.13 -4.65 14.88
C LYS A 467 10.13 -3.57 15.28
N ILE A 468 9.80 -2.32 14.98
CA ILE A 468 10.51 -1.14 15.47
C ILE A 468 9.56 -0.34 16.36
N ALA A 469 10.00 0.06 17.55
CA ALA A 469 9.31 1.02 18.39
C ALA A 469 10.02 2.37 18.29
N VAL A 470 9.26 3.43 18.04
CA VAL A 470 9.75 4.80 18.03
C VAL A 470 9.02 5.57 19.11
N ALA A 471 9.77 6.30 19.93
CA ALA A 471 9.24 7.17 20.97
C ALA A 471 9.67 8.62 20.77
N ALA A 472 8.77 9.53 21.11
CA ALA A 472 9.03 10.96 21.23
C ALA A 472 8.75 11.39 22.68
N GLU A 473 9.61 12.25 23.21
CA GLU A 473 9.50 12.80 24.57
C GLU A 473 8.35 13.80 24.69
N GLY A 474 7.83 13.94 25.91
CA GLY A 474 6.78 14.89 26.24
C GLY A 474 7.31 16.29 26.50
N ASP A 475 6.48 17.29 26.27
CA ASP A 475 6.74 18.66 26.72
C ASP A 475 6.72 18.69 28.25
N GLY A 476 7.79 19.20 28.86
CA GLY A 476 7.92 19.30 30.33
C GLY A 476 8.47 18.05 31.01
N ALA A 477 9.04 17.09 30.27
CA ALA A 477 9.89 16.06 30.86
C ALA A 477 11.16 16.72 31.44
N ASP A 478 11.22 16.87 32.77
CA ASP A 478 12.45 17.28 33.44
C ASP A 478 13.57 16.29 33.08
N ALA A 479 14.61 16.81 32.42
CA ALA A 479 15.81 16.08 32.07
C ALA A 479 16.58 15.70 33.35
N GLY A 480 16.18 14.62 34.02
CA GLY A 480 16.90 14.16 35.21
C GLY A 480 16.16 13.25 36.16
N VAL A 481 15.53 12.17 35.70
CA VAL A 481 15.36 10.98 36.56
C VAL A 481 15.57 9.71 35.74
N ASP A 482 16.77 9.15 35.88
CA ASP A 482 17.10 7.79 35.43
C ASP A 482 16.32 6.80 36.31
N THR A 483 15.18 6.31 35.81
CA THR A 483 14.47 5.19 36.43
C THR A 483 14.75 3.93 35.64
N GLY A 484 15.89 3.32 35.95
CA GLY A 484 16.17 1.95 35.55
C GLY A 484 15.08 0.99 36.05
N VAL A 485 14.73 0.06 35.16
CA VAL A 485 14.13 -1.26 35.43
C VAL A 485 12.62 -1.28 35.75
N ASP A 486 11.85 -1.76 34.76
CA ASP A 486 10.61 -2.56 34.89
C ASP A 486 9.37 -2.02 35.61
N ALA A 487 9.15 -0.70 35.65
CA ALA A 487 7.84 -0.15 36.00
C ALA A 487 7.35 0.81 34.91
N GLY A 488 6.11 0.62 34.45
CA GLY A 488 5.46 1.48 33.47
C GLY A 488 5.44 2.93 33.94
N VAL A 489 6.29 3.75 33.32
CA VAL A 489 6.25 5.22 33.38
C VAL A 489 6.49 5.75 31.96
N ASP A 490 5.56 5.41 31.07
CA ASP A 490 5.30 6.08 29.77
C ASP A 490 4.53 7.40 30.00
N ALA A 491 4.74 8.09 31.13
CA ALA A 491 3.80 9.11 31.60
C ALA A 491 3.92 10.47 30.89
N ALA A 492 5.00 10.76 30.16
CA ALA A 492 5.18 12.04 29.47
C ALA A 492 5.20 11.95 27.95
N GLY A 493 5.82 10.90 27.38
CA GLY A 493 6.07 10.77 25.94
C GLY A 493 5.04 9.96 25.16
N LEU A 494 5.27 9.81 23.85
CA LEU A 494 4.44 9.03 22.93
C LEU A 494 5.28 7.92 22.29
N ARG A 495 4.79 6.68 22.32
CA ARG A 495 5.44 5.53 21.67
C ARG A 495 4.51 4.86 20.64
N ARG A 496 5.07 4.48 19.48
CA ARG A 496 4.38 3.67 18.46
C ARG A 496 5.27 2.57 17.94
N GLU A 497 4.66 1.51 17.43
CA GLU A 497 5.36 0.36 16.88
C GLU A 497 4.90 0.06 15.45
N ALA A 498 5.82 -0.39 14.60
CA ALA A 498 5.52 -0.91 13.28
C ALA A 498 6.30 -2.18 12.96
N TRP A 499 5.75 -3.02 12.10
CA TRP A 499 6.46 -4.18 11.55
C TRP A 499 7.63 -3.72 10.66
N LEU A 500 8.78 -4.38 10.78
CA LEU A 500 9.89 -4.15 9.87
C LEU A 500 9.59 -4.78 8.52
N VAL A 501 9.73 -3.97 7.47
CA VAL A 501 9.60 -4.39 6.07
C VAL A 501 10.86 -3.92 5.32
N PRO A 502 11.65 -4.85 4.72
CA PRO A 502 12.83 -4.49 3.95
C PRO A 502 12.48 -3.66 2.72
N GLU A 503 13.28 -2.63 2.44
CA GLU A 503 13.16 -1.86 1.21
C GLU A 503 13.46 -2.74 -0.03
N GLY A 504 12.67 -2.60 -1.09
CA GLY A 504 12.88 -3.32 -2.36
C GLY A 504 12.37 -4.76 -2.41
N GLY A 505 11.89 -5.32 -1.30
CA GLY A 505 11.37 -6.69 -1.21
C GLY A 505 12.48 -7.77 -1.21
N ALA A 506 12.34 -8.76 -0.32
CA ALA A 506 13.29 -9.85 0.00
C ALA A 506 14.77 -9.41 0.16
N PRO A 507 15.36 -9.50 1.37
CA PRO A 507 16.77 -9.14 1.54
C PRO A 507 17.64 -10.05 0.65
N ALA A 508 18.28 -9.45 -0.36
CA ALA A 508 18.87 -10.16 -1.49
C ALA A 508 20.00 -11.16 -1.11
N THR A 509 20.48 -11.15 0.13
CA THR A 509 21.71 -11.87 0.49
C THR A 509 21.73 -12.57 1.85
N ASP A 510 20.74 -12.43 2.74
CA ASP A 510 20.93 -12.85 4.15
C ASP A 510 19.77 -13.63 4.82
N THR A 511 18.96 -14.32 4.01
CA THR A 511 17.92 -15.26 4.49
C THR A 511 18.45 -16.70 4.69
N THR A 512 19.70 -16.96 4.32
CA THR A 512 20.29 -18.31 4.42
C THR A 512 20.37 -18.75 5.88
N PRO A 513 19.81 -19.92 6.25
CA PRO A 513 19.94 -20.45 7.59
C PRO A 513 21.40 -20.56 8.02
N ARG A 514 21.69 -20.15 9.25
CA ARG A 514 23.05 -20.11 9.80
C ARG A 514 23.08 -20.57 11.25
N VAL A 515 24.26 -20.93 11.73
CA VAL A 515 24.46 -21.27 13.14
C VAL A 515 24.75 -19.99 13.92
N VAL A 516 24.05 -19.77 15.03
CA VAL A 516 24.24 -18.61 15.92
C VAL A 516 24.34 -19.04 17.39
N GLY A 517 25.00 -18.22 18.21
CA GLY A 517 25.08 -18.36 19.66
C GLY A 517 26.13 -19.34 20.21
N HIS A 518 26.76 -18.95 21.32
CA HIS A 518 27.65 -19.76 22.18
C HIS A 518 27.18 -19.72 23.66
N GLY A 519 25.86 -19.61 23.90
CA GLY A 519 25.27 -19.53 25.24
C GLY A 519 25.15 -20.89 25.95
N PRO A 520 24.65 -20.92 27.21
CA PRO A 520 24.55 -22.14 28.03
C PRO A 520 23.70 -23.27 27.41
N GLU A 521 22.81 -22.97 26.46
CA GLU A 521 22.01 -23.96 25.73
C GLU A 521 22.68 -24.48 24.43
N GLY A 522 23.83 -23.92 24.04
CA GLY A 522 24.54 -24.28 22.82
C GLY A 522 24.08 -23.54 21.56
N PRO A 523 24.66 -23.86 20.38
CA PRO A 523 24.37 -23.17 19.14
C PRO A 523 22.99 -23.56 18.55
N THR A 524 22.30 -22.59 17.95
CA THR A 524 20.97 -22.74 17.32
C THR A 524 21.01 -22.38 15.84
N VAL A 525 20.04 -22.84 15.04
CA VAL A 525 19.90 -22.44 13.64
C VAL A 525 19.01 -21.20 13.56
N ALA A 526 19.55 -20.09 13.08
CA ALA A 526 18.80 -18.87 12.81
C ALA A 526 18.54 -18.70 11.31
N ALA A 527 17.32 -18.33 10.95
CA ALA A 527 16.97 -17.95 9.58
C ALA A 527 16.03 -16.75 9.56
N LEU A 528 16.22 -15.86 8.58
CA LEU A 528 15.33 -14.74 8.33
C LEU A 528 14.35 -15.08 7.20
N PHE A 529 13.11 -14.66 7.33
CA PHE A 529 12.12 -14.80 6.27
C PHE A 529 11.06 -13.69 6.32
N LEU A 530 10.33 -13.51 5.21
CA LEU A 530 9.25 -12.55 5.10
C LEU A 530 7.88 -13.27 5.13
N SER A 531 6.93 -12.72 5.88
CA SER A 531 5.55 -13.22 5.88
C SER A 531 4.83 -12.88 4.57
N SER A 532 3.95 -13.76 4.08
CA SER A 532 3.01 -13.44 3.00
C SER A 532 1.63 -13.07 3.59
N PRO A 533 0.89 -12.08 3.04
CA PRO A 533 1.25 -11.21 1.91
C PRO A 533 2.00 -9.93 2.32
N HIS A 534 2.15 -9.66 3.62
CA HIS A 534 2.53 -8.34 4.13
C HIS A 534 4.04 -8.02 4.09
N GLY A 535 4.89 -9.00 3.82
CA GLY A 535 6.34 -8.80 3.73
C GLY A 535 7.04 -8.47 5.06
N HIS A 536 6.40 -8.73 6.21
CA HIS A 536 7.00 -8.48 7.53
C HIS A 536 8.20 -9.39 7.78
N LEU A 537 9.26 -8.85 8.38
CA LEU A 537 10.48 -9.59 8.70
C LEU A 537 10.32 -10.43 9.98
N HIS A 538 10.73 -11.69 9.90
CA HIS A 538 10.75 -12.63 11.00
C HIS A 538 12.12 -13.30 11.15
N LEU A 539 12.47 -13.62 12.40
CA LEU A 539 13.59 -14.47 12.79
C LEU A 539 13.06 -15.81 13.30
N ASP A 540 13.46 -16.91 12.65
CA ASP A 540 13.20 -18.27 13.11
C ASP A 540 14.45 -18.80 13.81
N LEU A 541 14.33 -19.13 15.10
CA LEU A 541 15.36 -19.78 15.89
C LEU A 541 14.97 -21.23 16.11
N ASP A 542 15.74 -22.12 15.53
CA ASP A 542 15.51 -23.55 15.43
C ASP A 542 16.65 -24.29 16.12
N HIS A 543 16.48 -24.54 17.42
CA HIS A 543 17.49 -25.13 18.32
C HIS A 543 17.83 -26.55 17.91
N ASP A 544 16.82 -27.25 17.41
CA ASP A 544 17.05 -28.56 16.87
C ASP A 544 17.58 -28.43 15.42
N GLY A 545 17.15 -27.48 14.59
CA GLY A 545 17.59 -27.32 13.20
C GLY A 545 16.78 -28.17 12.19
N ALA A 546 15.57 -28.60 12.56
CA ALA A 546 14.68 -29.39 11.71
C ALA A 546 13.78 -28.54 10.79
N ARG A 547 13.41 -27.33 11.19
CA ARG A 547 12.52 -26.41 10.45
C ARG A 547 13.25 -25.68 9.33
N ARG A 548 14.54 -25.36 9.52
CA ARG A 548 15.35 -24.60 8.57
C ARG A 548 16.62 -25.37 8.16
N PRO A 549 16.65 -26.01 6.98
CA PRO A 549 17.74 -26.89 6.60
C PRO A 549 19.04 -26.11 6.37
N LEU A 550 20.10 -26.48 7.10
CA LEU A 550 21.48 -26.04 6.88
C LEU A 550 22.14 -26.78 5.71
N GLY A 551 23.11 -26.14 5.06
CA GLY A 551 23.98 -26.80 4.08
C GLY A 551 23.23 -27.36 2.87
N THR A 552 22.22 -26.66 2.38
CA THR A 552 21.46 -27.05 1.17
C THR A 552 22.34 -27.11 -0.08
N ASP A 553 23.50 -26.47 -0.04
CA ASP A 553 24.57 -26.51 -1.04
C ASP A 553 25.56 -27.68 -0.85
N LEU A 554 25.37 -28.55 0.14
CA LEU A 554 26.23 -29.71 0.39
C LEU A 554 26.23 -30.64 -0.83
N ARG A 555 27.36 -30.71 -1.53
CA ARG A 555 27.60 -31.55 -2.71
C ARG A 555 28.83 -32.39 -2.52
N GLY A 556 28.78 -33.64 -2.95
CA GLY A 556 29.91 -34.55 -2.80
C GLY A 556 29.97 -35.64 -3.85
N GLU A 557 31.08 -36.36 -3.78
CA GLU A 557 31.43 -37.48 -4.63
C GLU A 557 31.95 -38.62 -3.75
N ALA A 558 31.66 -39.84 -4.18
CA ALA A 558 32.07 -41.05 -3.51
C ALA A 558 32.55 -42.05 -4.56
N ALA A 559 33.67 -42.71 -4.27
CA ALA A 559 34.25 -43.73 -5.15
C ALA A 559 34.69 -44.92 -4.31
N CYS A 560 34.52 -46.14 -4.85
CA CYS A 560 34.98 -47.38 -4.23
C CYS A 560 35.70 -48.24 -5.28
N THR A 561 36.84 -48.83 -4.92
CA THR A 561 37.54 -49.80 -5.77
C THR A 561 36.98 -51.20 -5.55
N ARG A 562 37.29 -52.12 -6.48
CA ARG A 562 36.89 -53.55 -6.35
C ARG A 562 37.42 -54.21 -5.07
N THR A 563 38.54 -53.73 -4.54
CA THR A 563 39.16 -54.19 -3.29
C THR A 563 38.51 -53.61 -2.02
N GLY A 564 37.43 -52.82 -2.14
CA GLY A 564 36.71 -52.24 -1.00
C GLY A 564 37.31 -50.96 -0.42
N ARG A 565 38.38 -50.41 -1.03
CA ARG A 565 38.91 -49.09 -0.65
C ARG A 565 37.99 -48.01 -1.18
N ALA A 566 37.58 -47.07 -0.31
CA ALA A 566 36.65 -46.02 -0.69
C ALA A 566 37.12 -44.62 -0.29
N THR A 567 36.72 -43.63 -1.08
CA THR A 567 36.93 -42.21 -0.82
C THR A 567 35.59 -41.48 -0.86
N VAL A 568 35.36 -40.60 0.10
CA VAL A 568 34.20 -39.69 0.11
C VAL A 568 34.74 -38.28 0.25
N ALA A 569 34.26 -37.36 -0.58
CA ALA A 569 34.60 -35.95 -0.49
C ALA A 569 33.35 -35.09 -0.70
N ALA A 570 33.20 -34.01 0.06
CA ALA A 570 32.10 -33.07 -0.10
C ALA A 570 32.54 -31.64 0.17
N ARG A 571 31.80 -30.70 -0.41
CA ARG A 571 31.91 -29.26 -0.16
C ARG A 571 30.57 -28.76 0.35
N VAL A 572 30.60 -27.87 1.34
CA VAL A 572 29.41 -27.27 1.93
C VAL A 572 29.73 -25.88 2.44
N THR A 573 28.74 -25.00 2.40
CA THR A 573 28.77 -23.72 3.09
C THR A 573 27.92 -23.85 4.34
N LEU A 574 28.52 -23.60 5.51
CA LEU A 574 27.83 -23.64 6.80
C LEU A 574 28.00 -22.27 7.48
N PRO A 575 27.17 -21.29 7.13
CA PRO A 575 27.30 -19.94 7.67
C PRO A 575 27.25 -19.91 9.19
N GLY A 576 28.17 -19.16 9.82
CA GLY A 576 28.25 -19.03 11.28
C GLY A 576 28.67 -20.30 12.03
N CYS A 577 29.05 -21.38 11.33
CA CYS A 577 29.47 -22.62 11.97
C CYS A 577 30.79 -22.43 12.74
N PRO A 578 30.86 -22.83 14.03
CA PRO A 578 32.06 -22.67 14.86
C PRO A 578 33.30 -23.36 14.29
N ALA A 579 34.48 -22.80 14.55
CA ALA A 579 35.75 -23.37 14.04
C ALA A 579 36.07 -24.75 14.65
N ASP A 580 35.59 -25.01 15.86
CA ASP A 580 35.72 -26.26 16.62
C ASP A 580 34.58 -27.25 16.34
N ALA A 581 33.63 -26.91 15.46
CA ALA A 581 32.54 -27.80 15.10
C ALA A 581 33.07 -29.12 14.50
N GLY A 582 32.57 -30.23 15.02
CA GLY A 582 32.85 -31.56 14.49
C GLY A 582 32.08 -31.80 13.20
N LEU A 583 32.80 -31.95 12.08
CA LEU A 583 32.24 -32.38 10.80
C LEU A 583 32.73 -33.81 10.49
N GLN A 584 31.79 -34.75 10.43
CA GLN A 584 32.09 -36.18 10.27
C GLN A 584 31.18 -36.83 9.23
N PHE A 585 31.75 -37.48 8.22
CA PHE A 585 30.93 -38.30 7.32
C PHE A 585 30.36 -39.52 8.05
N VAL A 586 29.12 -39.83 7.70
CA VAL A 586 28.39 -40.98 8.22
C VAL A 586 27.77 -41.72 7.04
N LEU A 587 27.93 -43.04 7.03
CA LEU A 587 27.28 -43.96 6.10
C LEU A 587 26.04 -44.53 6.76
N ARG A 588 24.89 -44.46 6.09
CA ARG A 588 23.63 -45.02 6.57
C ARG A 588 22.99 -45.97 5.58
N ASP A 589 22.50 -47.08 6.10
CA ASP A 589 21.49 -47.90 5.45
C ASP A 589 20.23 -47.98 6.34
N ALA A 590 19.32 -48.90 6.05
CA ALA A 590 18.08 -49.06 6.80
C ALA A 590 18.27 -49.45 8.29
N THR A 591 19.42 -50.02 8.67
CA THR A 591 19.63 -50.63 10.00
C THR A 591 20.96 -50.24 10.65
N ARG A 592 21.91 -49.67 9.89
CA ARG A 592 23.29 -49.41 10.32
C ARG A 592 23.68 -47.95 10.07
N CYS A 593 24.51 -47.43 10.97
CA CYS A 593 25.07 -46.08 10.92
C CYS A 593 26.56 -46.16 11.25
N VAL A 594 27.43 -45.84 10.29
CA VAL A 594 28.88 -45.98 10.41
C VAL A 594 29.55 -44.62 10.28
N ALA A 595 30.20 -44.18 11.34
CA ALA A 595 30.95 -42.93 11.36
C ALA A 595 32.34 -43.10 10.73
N LEU A 596 32.74 -42.17 9.88
CA LEU A 596 34.02 -42.21 9.17
C LEU A 596 35.03 -41.26 9.81
N ARG A 597 36.30 -41.66 9.80
CA ARG A 597 37.40 -40.74 10.11
C ARG A 597 37.48 -39.69 8.98
N THR A 598 37.08 -38.48 9.30
CA THR A 598 36.92 -37.38 8.34
C THR A 598 37.98 -36.31 8.60
N THR A 599 38.67 -35.91 7.54
CA THR A 599 39.55 -34.74 7.51
C THR A 599 38.76 -33.56 6.95
N VAL A 600 38.84 -32.41 7.60
CA VAL A 600 38.07 -31.21 7.24
C VAL A 600 39.06 -30.10 6.98
N GLU A 601 38.95 -29.47 5.81
CA GLU A 601 39.70 -28.27 5.43
C GLU A 601 38.71 -27.10 5.40
N ARG A 602 39.00 -26.02 6.12
CA ARG A 602 38.22 -24.77 6.05
C ARG A 602 38.82 -23.88 4.97
N GLY A 603 37.99 -23.46 4.02
CA GLY A 603 38.34 -22.50 2.97
C GLY A 603 38.06 -21.05 3.39
N ALA A 604 38.10 -20.13 2.43
CA ALA A 604 37.73 -18.74 2.66
C ALA A 604 36.23 -18.61 3.02
N GLY A 605 35.95 -17.93 4.14
CA GLY A 605 34.61 -17.74 4.70
C GLY A 605 34.08 -18.99 5.40
N ASP A 606 32.81 -19.28 5.18
CA ASP A 606 32.09 -20.41 5.81
C ASP A 606 32.04 -21.66 4.93
N ARG A 607 33.04 -21.83 4.06
CA ARG A 607 33.16 -22.96 3.14
C ARG A 607 34.04 -24.05 3.73
N TYR A 608 33.52 -25.28 3.72
CA TYR A 608 34.18 -26.46 4.26
C TYR A 608 34.36 -27.52 3.18
N ARG A 609 35.49 -28.22 3.24
CA ARG A 609 35.78 -29.40 2.42
C ARG A 609 36.08 -30.58 3.32
N ALA A 610 35.17 -31.53 3.37
CA ALA A 610 35.31 -32.76 4.14
C ALA A 610 35.78 -33.90 3.24
N ARG A 611 36.70 -34.74 3.73
CA ARG A 611 37.20 -35.93 3.04
C ARG A 611 37.35 -37.11 3.99
N SER A 612 36.97 -38.30 3.55
CA SER A 612 37.18 -39.57 4.26
C SER A 612 37.83 -40.60 3.34
N ARG A 613 38.71 -41.43 3.89
CA ARG A 613 39.29 -42.60 3.21
C ARG A 613 39.05 -43.85 4.02
N LEU A 614 38.39 -44.84 3.44
CA LEU A 614 38.19 -46.15 4.03
C LEU A 614 39.18 -47.16 3.42
N ARG A 615 39.88 -47.91 4.26
CA ARG A 615 40.74 -49.02 3.82
C ARG A 615 39.92 -50.27 3.45
N SER A 616 38.84 -50.50 4.19
CA SER A 616 37.82 -51.52 3.96
C SER A 616 36.54 -51.05 4.66
N GLY A 617 35.38 -51.19 4.02
CA GLY A 617 34.08 -50.80 4.58
C GLY A 617 33.14 -52.00 4.69
N PRO A 618 32.10 -51.93 5.54
CA PRO A 618 31.06 -52.96 5.56
C PRO A 618 30.34 -53.01 4.21
N PRO A 619 30.11 -54.21 3.65
CA PRO A 619 29.54 -54.33 2.31
C PRO A 619 28.09 -53.85 2.27
N GLY A 620 27.70 -53.34 1.10
CA GLY A 620 26.37 -52.81 0.83
C GLY A 620 26.40 -51.42 0.19
N THR A 621 25.20 -50.90 -0.08
CA THR A 621 24.99 -49.55 -0.60
C THR A 621 24.55 -48.63 0.53
N TRP A 622 25.30 -47.56 0.72
CA TRP A 622 25.16 -46.63 1.83
C TRP A 622 24.76 -45.26 1.32
N ARG A 623 23.85 -44.58 2.01
CA ARG A 623 23.65 -43.14 1.85
C ARG A 623 24.71 -42.39 2.64
N VAL A 624 25.26 -41.35 2.04
CA VAL A 624 26.30 -40.51 2.65
C VAL A 624 25.64 -39.27 3.26
N ALA A 625 25.91 -39.01 4.54
CA ALA A 625 25.55 -37.77 5.23
C ALA A 625 26.81 -37.15 5.87
N LEU A 626 26.80 -35.83 6.05
CA LEU A 626 27.79 -35.12 6.84
C LEU A 626 27.14 -34.77 8.19
N ARG A 627 27.63 -35.38 9.27
CA ARG A 627 27.22 -35.06 10.63
C ARG A 627 27.95 -33.80 11.11
N LEU A 628 27.18 -32.79 11.49
CA LEU A 628 27.60 -31.60 12.20
C LEU A 628 27.33 -31.77 13.69
N THR A 629 28.35 -31.53 14.51
CA THR A 629 28.25 -31.45 15.97
C THR A 629 28.91 -30.18 16.48
N ALA A 630 28.18 -29.31 17.15
CA ALA A 630 28.70 -28.10 17.78
C ALA A 630 27.94 -27.87 19.09
N GLY A 631 28.61 -27.91 20.24
CA GLY A 631 27.92 -27.90 21.55
C GLY A 631 26.81 -28.97 21.62
N GLY A 632 25.57 -28.54 21.92
CA GLY A 632 24.38 -29.40 21.92
C GLY A 632 23.78 -29.70 20.54
N LEU A 633 24.14 -28.93 19.49
CA LEU A 633 23.62 -29.12 18.14
C LEU A 633 24.24 -30.39 17.52
N ARG A 634 23.40 -31.33 17.10
CA ARG A 634 23.81 -32.54 16.38
C ARG A 634 22.89 -32.81 15.19
N ARG A 635 23.39 -32.63 13.98
CA ARG A 635 22.62 -32.84 12.75
C ARG A 635 23.34 -33.65 11.71
N GLU A 636 22.59 -34.39 10.90
CA GLU A 636 23.09 -35.13 9.75
C GLU A 636 22.54 -34.48 8.48
N LEU A 637 23.44 -33.82 7.76
CA LEU A 637 23.14 -33.11 6.53
C LEU A 637 23.26 -34.09 5.36
N PRO A 638 22.20 -34.31 4.56
CA PRO A 638 22.26 -35.24 3.45
C PRO A 638 23.21 -34.72 2.36
N VAL A 639 24.20 -35.54 1.97
CA VAL A 639 25.10 -35.17 0.88
C VAL A 639 24.42 -35.46 -0.44
N ARG A 640 24.34 -34.47 -1.34
CA ARG A 640 23.86 -34.67 -2.71
C ARG A 640 25.01 -34.99 -3.65
N SER A 641 24.74 -35.75 -4.71
CA SER A 641 25.69 -35.98 -5.80
C SER A 641 26.15 -34.67 -6.44
N ALA A 642 27.32 -34.67 -7.08
CA ALA A 642 27.89 -33.49 -7.73
C ALA A 642 26.95 -32.85 -8.79
N ASP A 643 26.13 -33.66 -9.47
CA ASP A 643 25.12 -33.22 -10.44
C ASP A 643 23.80 -32.75 -9.80
N GLY A 644 23.67 -32.84 -8.47
CA GLY A 644 22.51 -32.40 -7.70
C GLY A 644 21.25 -33.28 -7.83
N ARG A 645 21.29 -34.35 -8.65
CA ARG A 645 20.11 -35.14 -9.06
C ARG A 645 19.60 -36.13 -8.00
N GLY A 646 20.36 -36.38 -6.93
CA GLY A 646 19.93 -37.30 -5.87
C GLY A 646 20.87 -37.35 -4.66
N PRO A 647 20.55 -38.19 -3.65
CA PRO A 647 21.42 -38.43 -2.51
C PRO A 647 22.71 -39.14 -2.96
N LEU A 648 23.85 -38.73 -2.42
CA LEU A 648 25.12 -39.40 -2.66
C LEU A 648 25.10 -40.77 -2.01
N THR A 649 25.42 -41.80 -2.79
CA THR A 649 25.54 -43.17 -2.32
C THR A 649 26.96 -43.71 -2.52
N LEU A 650 27.38 -44.59 -1.62
CA LEU A 650 28.64 -45.32 -1.70
C LEU A 650 28.31 -46.82 -1.68
N THR A 651 28.68 -47.55 -2.72
CA THR A 651 28.54 -49.02 -2.75
C THR A 651 29.89 -49.67 -2.49
N VAL A 652 29.96 -50.46 -1.41
CA VAL A 652 31.16 -51.21 -1.04
C VAL A 652 30.93 -52.70 -1.38
N PRO A 653 31.77 -53.32 -2.21
CA PRO A 653 31.61 -54.71 -2.61
C PRO A 653 31.82 -55.67 -1.42
N PRO A 654 31.17 -56.85 -1.41
CA PRO A 654 31.50 -57.92 -0.47
C PRO A 654 32.97 -58.33 -0.60
N ALA A 655 33.63 -58.59 0.52
CA ALA A 655 35.03 -59.02 0.53
C ALA A 655 35.14 -60.37 -0.20
N GLY A 656 35.92 -60.40 -1.29
CA GLY A 656 36.19 -61.60 -2.07
C GLY A 656 35.35 -61.72 -3.35
N ALA A 657 35.76 -60.99 -4.39
CA ALA A 657 35.51 -61.36 -5.77
C ALA A 657 36.72 -60.94 -6.62
N ASP A 658 37.90 -61.41 -6.22
CA ASP A 658 39.01 -61.55 -7.16
C ASP A 658 38.59 -62.64 -8.17
N GLY A 659 38.17 -62.21 -9.37
CA GLY A 659 38.39 -63.02 -10.57
C GLY A 659 39.84 -62.77 -10.99
N LYS A 660 40.64 -63.76 -11.37
CA LYS A 660 40.38 -64.98 -12.14
C LYS A 660 41.54 -65.95 -11.92
N GLY A 661 41.34 -67.22 -12.28
CA GLY A 661 42.41 -68.11 -12.73
C GLY A 661 42.76 -69.20 -11.75
#